data_AF-A0A2T6K5L6-F1
#
_entry.id   AF-A0A2T6K5L6-F1
#
_cell.length_a   1.000
_cell.length_b   1.000
_cell.length_c   1.000
_cell.angle_alpha   90.00
_cell.angle_beta   90.00
_cell.angle_gamma   90.00
#
_symmetry.space_group_name_H-M   'P 1'
#
loop_
_entity.id
_entity.type
_entity.pdbx_description
1 polymer ?
#
loop_
_entity_poly.entity_id
_entity_poly.type
_entity_poly.pdbx_seq_one_letter_code
_entity_poly.pdbx_strand_id
1 'polypeptide(L)'
;EITGGGLLGDNGGPVQTIALKADATNPALDAAEAMMGPVLDAAGNVRVDLVGVGGEAFQFADMGALELVSGFDSGLVVTTLSDDGDAFDGLVSLREALATARAQDGADTITFASNLLGMGPILLNGSELFLRSDVTIDGDIDGDDVADIAIDAGGQSRVMTVFSGNTVTLDSLILTGGYEGTGYGGAISNAGSLLLMNSTLSNNVVRNAGGAISNFGALEVANSTFSYNSAFGAGGAIYSDAQGGAGVTVTNSIFSGNDADYGGAINIHQGTMNVTNSTFVGNSADVDGGGILNYGALGVSNSTFSNNRGDLGGGIDNRGELEVTNSTFNNNYGAAAGGIYNFAGDDLRPAGIATVFNSILLGNNTRTNSIEISESVTVNTSITGANGETAVDVFAQLDNSGNAILADNGGPVQTIALKADATNPALDAGDDTVAPTTDASGAARVDFRDDLAGNGTNISDLGALEALRNNPIGNSDANIINGDDTNNVLVGNGGDDQLSGLGGDDDLNGGTGDDVLLGGSGQDILVDAFGANQLRGGADNDILVALSGKNALDGDGGNDLIRGGIGADFLVGGDGNDVLVGDISDFLFGNDVLIAGQGDDLLQGGRGADVFVFNVMEDTNTIARLDIDYDNIANTSAIGVDFQVGIDRVDVSGFGFMSAADAYSHVVDNADGHATLTDQGTTIIFYGLETLDLSADNFLTLDI
;
A
#
# COMPACT_ATOMS: atom_id res chain seq x y z
N GLU A 1 22.86 -59.92 22.88
CA GLU A 1 24.28 -60.28 22.72
C GLU A 1 24.65 -60.04 21.24
N ILE A 2 25.09 -58.82 20.94
CA ILE A 2 25.90 -58.47 19.77
C ILE A 2 27.07 -57.70 20.38
N THR A 3 28.20 -58.39 20.49
CA THR A 3 29.44 -57.89 21.08
C THR A 3 30.30 -57.27 19.98
N GLY A 4 30.46 -55.96 20.01
CA GLY A 4 31.31 -55.24 19.06
C GLY A 4 31.10 -53.74 19.14
N GLY A 5 31.51 -53.14 20.26
CA GLY A 5 31.61 -51.69 20.36
C GLY A 5 32.62 -51.15 19.36
N GLY A 6 32.13 -50.46 18.34
CA GLY A 6 32.89 -49.50 17.54
C GLY A 6 32.45 -48.12 17.99
N LEU A 7 33.34 -47.45 18.73
CA LEU A 7 33.26 -46.02 19.03
C LEU A 7 33.09 -45.25 17.71
N LEU A 8 32.22 -44.25 17.68
CA LEU A 8 32.24 -43.23 16.63
C LEU A 8 33.68 -42.72 16.52
N GLY A 9 34.24 -42.74 15.31
CA GLY A 9 35.60 -42.27 15.05
C GLY A 9 35.71 -40.77 15.31
N ASP A 10 36.86 -40.35 15.82
CA ASP A 10 37.25 -38.94 15.93
C ASP A 10 37.32 -38.34 14.51
N ASN A 11 36.39 -37.43 14.20
CA ASN A 11 36.31 -36.75 12.91
C ASN A 11 37.13 -35.44 12.88
N GLY A 12 38.05 -35.23 13.83
CA GLY A 12 39.09 -34.21 13.73
C GLY A 12 38.69 -32.79 14.11
N GLY A 13 37.57 -32.60 14.80
CA GLY A 13 37.20 -31.32 15.43
C GLY A 13 37.89 -31.10 16.79
N PRO A 14 37.99 -29.86 17.29
CA PRO A 14 38.67 -29.54 18.56
C PRO A 14 37.97 -30.08 19.81
N VAL A 15 36.80 -30.71 19.68
CA VAL A 15 36.00 -31.27 20.78
C VAL A 15 35.78 -32.77 20.54
N GLN A 16 36.17 -33.62 21.49
CA GLN A 16 35.95 -35.07 21.42
C GLN A 16 34.45 -35.41 21.51
N THR A 17 33.95 -36.21 20.57
CA THR A 17 32.60 -36.79 20.62
C THR A 17 32.47 -37.71 21.84
N ILE A 18 31.65 -37.34 22.83
CA ILE A 18 31.38 -38.15 24.02
C ILE A 18 30.28 -39.17 23.69
N ALA A 19 30.53 -40.45 23.96
CA ALA A 19 29.48 -41.48 23.87
C ALA A 19 28.40 -41.23 24.93
N LEU A 20 27.14 -41.13 24.51
CA LEU A 20 26.01 -41.01 25.41
C LEU A 20 25.94 -42.21 26.35
N LYS A 21 25.72 -41.95 27.63
CA LYS A 21 25.62 -42.97 28.67
C LYS A 21 24.41 -43.86 28.38
N ALA A 22 24.63 -45.16 28.22
CA ALA A 22 23.58 -46.17 28.00
C ALA A 22 22.80 -46.43 29.31
N ASP A 23 22.04 -45.43 29.72
CA ASP A 23 21.10 -45.45 30.83
C ASP A 23 19.69 -45.36 30.26
N ALA A 24 18.76 -46.20 30.71
CA ALA A 24 17.38 -46.21 30.23
C ALA A 24 16.58 -44.96 30.64
N THR A 25 17.15 -44.10 31.50
CA THR A 25 16.59 -42.78 31.81
C THR A 25 17.27 -41.64 31.04
N ASN A 26 18.16 -41.95 30.09
CA ASN A 26 18.80 -40.92 29.28
C ASN A 26 17.82 -40.44 28.20
N PRO A 27 17.35 -39.17 28.24
CA PRO A 27 16.34 -38.67 27.32
C PRO A 27 16.81 -38.64 25.85
N ALA A 28 18.13 -38.75 25.60
CA ALA A 28 18.71 -38.80 24.27
C ALA A 28 18.82 -40.22 23.68
N LEU A 29 18.45 -41.28 24.41
CA LEU A 29 18.61 -42.67 23.92
C LEU A 29 17.51 -43.12 22.95
N ASP A 30 16.34 -42.45 22.94
CA ASP A 30 15.14 -42.83 22.15
C ASP A 30 14.44 -41.62 21.50
N ALA A 31 15.19 -40.55 21.19
CA ALA A 31 14.71 -39.38 20.46
C ALA A 31 14.44 -39.74 18.97
N ALA A 32 13.35 -40.47 18.72
CA ALA A 32 12.72 -40.74 17.42
C ALA A 32 11.54 -41.75 17.49
N GLU A 33 11.22 -42.36 18.64
CA GLU A 33 10.07 -43.31 18.73
C GLU A 33 8.77 -42.62 19.18
N ALA A 34 7.87 -42.42 18.20
CA ALA A 34 6.60 -41.69 18.30
C ALA A 34 5.55 -42.19 19.33
N MET A 35 5.83 -43.20 20.16
CA MET A 35 4.80 -43.78 21.05
C MET A 35 5.22 -44.06 22.51
N MET A 36 6.41 -43.67 22.97
CA MET A 36 6.89 -44.13 24.30
C MET A 36 7.70 -43.10 25.12
N GLY A 37 7.74 -41.82 24.75
CA GLY A 37 8.45 -40.81 25.54
C GLY A 37 7.73 -40.46 26.87
N PRO A 38 8.44 -40.20 27.99
CA PRO A 38 7.80 -39.65 29.20
C PRO A 38 7.07 -38.33 28.91
N VAL A 39 5.90 -38.13 29.54
CA VAL A 39 5.06 -36.93 29.39
C VAL A 39 5.78 -35.64 29.83
N LEU A 40 6.82 -35.80 30.66
CA LEU A 40 7.59 -34.71 31.23
C LEU A 40 9.05 -34.74 30.74
N ASP A 41 9.67 -33.57 30.59
CA ASP A 41 11.10 -33.40 30.35
C ASP A 41 11.95 -33.69 31.61
N ALA A 42 13.27 -33.53 31.50
CA ALA A 42 14.20 -33.75 32.62
C ALA A 42 14.06 -32.74 33.77
N ALA A 43 13.35 -31.63 33.57
CA ALA A 43 13.04 -30.60 34.57
C ALA A 43 11.64 -30.78 35.20
N GLY A 44 10.80 -31.67 34.65
CA GLY A 44 9.46 -31.97 35.13
C GLY A 44 8.34 -31.21 34.42
N ASN A 45 8.59 -30.55 33.29
CA ASN A 45 7.59 -29.82 32.50
C ASN A 45 6.97 -30.71 31.43
N VAL A 46 5.71 -30.47 31.08
CA VAL A 46 5.02 -31.22 30.01
C VAL A 46 5.67 -30.91 28.66
N ARG A 47 6.07 -31.95 27.93
CA ARG A 47 6.64 -31.78 26.59
C ARG A 47 5.54 -31.40 25.59
N VAL A 48 5.78 -30.35 24.82
CA VAL A 48 4.95 -29.96 23.67
C VAL A 48 5.66 -30.46 22.41
N ASP A 49 5.00 -31.35 21.69
CA ASP A 49 5.47 -31.88 20.41
C ASP A 49 5.11 -30.88 19.31
N LEU A 50 6.12 -30.43 18.55
CA LEU A 50 5.93 -29.44 17.50
C LEU A 50 5.39 -30.14 16.24
N VAL A 51 4.10 -30.47 16.25
CA VAL A 51 3.45 -31.06 15.08
C VAL A 51 3.35 -29.99 13.98
N GLY A 52 4.19 -30.10 12.96
CA GLY A 52 3.95 -29.48 11.65
C GLY A 52 4.67 -28.18 11.34
N VAL A 53 5.96 -28.06 11.69
CA VAL A 53 6.86 -27.09 11.06
C VAL A 53 7.61 -27.78 9.93
N GLY A 54 6.90 -27.97 8.83
CA GLY A 54 7.43 -28.55 7.62
C GLY A 54 6.42 -28.34 6.51
N GLY A 55 6.65 -27.32 5.69
CA GLY A 55 6.08 -27.27 4.35
C GLY A 55 6.49 -28.54 3.57
N GLU A 56 5.65 -28.92 2.62
CA GLU A 56 5.56 -30.21 1.88
C GLU A 56 6.82 -30.72 1.13
N ALA A 57 8.06 -30.40 1.53
CA ALA A 57 9.28 -30.89 0.86
C ALA A 57 10.37 -31.49 1.77
N PHE A 58 10.31 -31.36 3.10
CA PHE A 58 11.32 -31.94 3.98
C PHE A 58 10.71 -32.70 5.15
N GLN A 59 10.74 -34.03 5.07
CA GLN A 59 10.50 -34.92 6.21
C GLN A 59 11.72 -34.88 7.14
N PHE A 60 11.75 -33.98 8.11
CA PHE A 60 12.64 -34.13 9.27
C PHE A 60 11.84 -34.66 10.46
N ALA A 61 12.30 -35.79 10.97
CA ALA A 61 11.82 -36.40 12.21
C ALA A 61 12.34 -35.60 13.41
N ASP A 62 11.47 -35.49 14.43
CA ASP A 62 11.70 -35.00 15.80
C ASP A 62 13.18 -34.95 16.21
N MET A 63 13.77 -33.74 16.19
CA MET A 63 15.07 -33.50 16.81
C MET A 63 14.85 -33.40 18.32
N GLY A 64 15.03 -34.52 19.01
CA GLY A 64 14.86 -34.59 20.44
C GLY A 64 15.54 -33.45 21.19
N ALA A 65 14.79 -32.88 22.13
CA ALA A 65 15.15 -31.80 23.04
C ALA A 65 15.25 -30.41 22.39
N LEU A 66 14.14 -29.90 21.86
CA LEU A 66 13.88 -28.47 21.90
C LEU A 66 13.62 -28.06 23.36
N GLU A 67 14.61 -27.44 23.99
CA GLU A 67 14.41 -26.69 25.23
C GLU A 67 13.87 -25.32 24.81
N LEU A 68 12.53 -25.19 24.73
CA LEU A 68 11.93 -23.85 24.68
C LEU A 68 12.37 -23.16 25.96
N VAL A 69 13.28 -22.19 25.82
CA VAL A 69 13.64 -21.30 26.91
C VAL A 69 12.34 -20.71 27.42
N SER A 70 11.97 -21.05 28.65
CA SER A 70 10.86 -20.42 29.37
C SER A 70 11.25 -18.95 29.57
N GLY A 71 10.90 -18.12 28.59
CA GLY A 71 11.36 -16.74 28.43
C GLY A 71 10.56 -15.94 27.40
N PHE A 72 9.87 -16.57 26.44
CA PHE A 72 8.87 -15.92 25.58
C PHE A 72 7.54 -15.65 26.33
N ASP A 73 7.64 -15.10 27.55
CA ASP A 73 6.52 -14.51 28.31
C ASP A 73 6.57 -12.97 28.23
N SER A 74 7.44 -12.40 27.39
CA SER A 74 7.21 -11.08 26.81
C SER A 74 6.19 -11.27 25.69
N GLY A 75 5.14 -10.45 25.65
CA GLY A 75 4.04 -10.58 24.69
C GLY A 75 4.50 -10.65 23.23
N LEU A 76 3.55 -10.87 22.32
CA LEU A 76 3.78 -10.88 20.87
C LEU A 76 4.10 -9.46 20.38
N VAL A 77 5.29 -8.98 20.74
CA VAL A 77 5.80 -7.65 20.41
C VAL A 77 6.90 -7.84 19.39
N VAL A 78 6.71 -7.30 18.19
CA VAL A 78 7.72 -7.26 17.13
C VAL A 78 8.76 -6.21 17.50
N THR A 79 10.04 -6.56 17.42
CA THR A 79 11.15 -5.68 17.84
C THR A 79 12.13 -5.36 16.72
N THR A 80 11.92 -5.91 15.53
CA THR A 80 12.74 -5.66 14.33
C THR A 80 11.86 -5.54 13.08
N LEU A 81 12.31 -4.76 12.11
CA LEU A 81 11.71 -4.69 10.76
C LEU A 81 12.19 -5.80 9.83
N SER A 82 13.17 -6.60 10.25
CA SER A 82 13.68 -7.72 9.46
C SER A 82 12.58 -8.77 9.23
N ASP A 83 12.46 -9.26 8.00
CA ASP A 83 11.59 -10.38 7.66
C ASP A 83 12.35 -11.71 7.64
N ASP A 84 12.73 -12.20 8.82
CA ASP A 84 13.39 -13.50 9.00
C ASP A 84 12.62 -14.41 9.97
N GLY A 85 13.14 -15.63 10.16
CA GLY A 85 12.62 -16.59 11.14
C GLY A 85 13.72 -17.14 12.03
N ASP A 86 14.73 -16.32 12.35
CA ASP A 86 15.89 -16.73 13.15
C ASP A 86 15.71 -16.45 14.64
N ALA A 87 15.06 -17.40 15.34
CA ALA A 87 14.74 -17.27 16.76
C ALA A 87 15.95 -17.21 17.72
N PHE A 88 17.18 -17.12 17.21
CA PHE A 88 18.43 -17.09 17.98
C PHE A 88 19.17 -15.75 17.97
N ASP A 89 18.69 -14.75 17.23
CA ASP A 89 19.33 -13.43 17.15
C ASP A 89 18.97 -12.50 18.34
N GLY A 90 17.91 -12.85 19.08
CA GLY A 90 17.43 -12.09 20.24
C GLY A 90 16.48 -10.94 19.88
N LEU A 91 16.06 -10.84 18.63
CA LEU A 91 14.99 -9.97 18.15
C LEU A 91 13.73 -10.83 17.89
N VAL A 92 12.62 -10.16 17.59
CA VAL A 92 11.36 -10.82 17.22
C VAL A 92 10.85 -10.15 15.96
N SER A 93 10.87 -10.87 14.85
CA SER A 93 10.24 -10.42 13.60
C SER A 93 8.72 -10.59 13.62
N LEU A 94 8.01 -9.95 12.70
CA LEU A 94 6.57 -10.18 12.51
C LEU A 94 6.29 -11.65 12.14
N ARG A 95 7.16 -12.27 11.34
CA ARG A 95 7.02 -13.66 10.92
C ARG A 95 7.15 -14.63 12.10
N GLU A 96 8.03 -14.33 13.04
CA GLU A 96 8.20 -15.10 14.28
C GLU A 96 7.06 -14.87 15.27
N ALA A 97 6.57 -13.64 15.40
CA ALA A 97 5.40 -13.34 16.20
C ALA A 97 4.17 -14.11 15.70
N LEU A 98 3.95 -14.15 14.39
CA LEU A 98 2.88 -14.95 13.77
C LEU A 98 3.05 -16.46 14.00
N ALA A 99 4.28 -16.97 13.91
CA ALA A 99 4.58 -18.37 14.21
C ALA A 99 4.28 -18.72 15.69
N THR A 100 4.56 -17.78 16.60
CA THR A 100 4.31 -17.91 18.02
C THR A 100 2.83 -17.86 18.35
N ALA A 101 2.07 -16.92 17.78
CA ALA A 101 0.62 -16.82 17.93
C ALA A 101 -0.09 -18.13 17.54
N ARG A 102 0.32 -18.74 16.42
CA ARG A 102 -0.21 -20.05 16.00
C ARG A 102 -0.02 -21.16 17.04
N ALA A 103 1.04 -21.10 17.84
CA ALA A 103 1.33 -22.11 18.86
C ALA A 103 0.52 -21.92 20.15
N GLN A 104 -0.17 -20.77 20.31
CA GLN A 104 -1.01 -20.46 21.45
C GLN A 104 -2.49 -20.79 21.16
N ASP A 105 -3.25 -21.09 22.21
CA ASP A 105 -4.69 -21.34 22.10
C ASP A 105 -5.46 -20.02 22.26
N GLY A 106 -6.06 -19.50 21.19
CA GLY A 106 -6.97 -18.35 21.26
C GLY A 106 -6.68 -17.28 20.20
N ALA A 107 -7.37 -16.15 20.32
CA ALA A 107 -7.08 -14.96 19.54
C ALA A 107 -5.95 -14.19 20.21
N ASP A 108 -4.88 -13.95 19.46
CA ASP A 108 -3.68 -13.28 19.92
C ASP A 108 -3.60 -11.84 19.39
N THR A 109 -2.88 -10.97 20.09
CA THR A 109 -2.61 -9.60 19.64
C THR A 109 -1.11 -9.41 19.47
N ILE A 110 -0.70 -9.13 18.24
CA ILE A 110 0.66 -8.74 17.87
C ILE A 110 0.73 -7.21 17.85
N THR A 111 1.74 -6.67 18.52
CA THR A 111 2.03 -5.21 18.60
C THR A 111 3.48 -4.97 18.18
N PHE A 112 3.87 -3.72 18.00
CA PHE A 112 5.24 -3.34 17.64
C PHE A 112 5.91 -2.57 18.77
N ALA A 113 7.21 -2.79 18.94
CA ALA A 113 7.98 -2.10 19.95
C ALA A 113 8.16 -0.64 19.58
N SER A 114 8.14 0.25 20.58
CA SER A 114 8.22 1.70 20.37
C SER A 114 9.47 2.18 19.65
N ASN A 115 10.53 1.36 19.62
CA ASN A 115 11.73 1.68 18.86
C ASN A 115 11.55 1.51 17.35
N LEU A 116 10.48 0.85 16.89
CA LEU A 116 10.16 0.70 15.48
C LEU A 116 9.36 1.87 14.92
N LEU A 117 8.90 2.79 15.77
CA LEU A 117 8.13 3.95 15.33
C LEU A 117 8.93 4.73 14.30
N GLY A 118 8.33 4.84 13.12
CA GLY A 118 8.91 5.48 11.97
C GLY A 118 10.11 4.76 11.37
N MET A 119 10.61 3.60 11.81
CA MET A 119 11.88 3.03 11.27
C MET A 119 11.85 2.55 9.80
N GLY A 120 10.84 2.91 9.02
CA GLY A 120 10.62 2.41 7.66
C GLY A 120 9.83 1.09 7.62
N PRO A 121 9.67 0.49 6.42
CA PRO A 121 8.81 -0.66 6.22
C PRO A 121 9.46 -1.99 6.64
N ILE A 122 8.62 -2.96 7.01
CA ILE A 122 8.98 -4.38 6.96
C ILE A 122 8.99 -4.81 5.50
N LEU A 123 10.19 -4.99 4.95
CA LEU A 123 10.37 -5.46 3.57
C LEU A 123 10.37 -6.99 3.53
N LEU A 124 9.40 -7.58 2.84
CA LEU A 124 9.27 -9.03 2.76
C LEU A 124 10.37 -9.64 1.88
N ASN A 125 10.89 -10.78 2.32
CA ASN A 125 12.00 -11.51 1.68
C ASN A 125 11.60 -12.30 0.40
N GLY A 126 10.57 -11.84 -0.31
CA GLY A 126 9.98 -12.55 -1.45
C GLY A 126 8.94 -13.60 -1.07
N SER A 127 8.54 -13.70 0.20
CA SER A 127 7.49 -14.62 0.66
C SER A 127 6.38 -13.93 1.46
N GLU A 128 5.12 -14.29 1.14
CA GLU A 128 3.95 -13.73 1.83
C GLU A 128 3.86 -14.16 3.30
N LEU A 129 3.15 -13.36 4.10
CA LEU A 129 2.82 -13.68 5.49
C LEU A 129 1.55 -14.56 5.57
N PHE A 130 1.63 -15.68 6.30
CA PHE A 130 0.53 -16.64 6.40
C PHE A 130 -0.21 -16.55 7.74
N LEU A 131 -1.46 -16.07 7.71
CA LEU A 131 -2.31 -15.91 8.88
C LEU A 131 -3.17 -17.17 9.08
N ARG A 132 -2.66 -18.09 9.92
CA ARG A 132 -3.19 -19.46 10.13
C ARG A 132 -3.85 -19.68 11.50
N SER A 133 -4.03 -18.63 12.27
CA SER A 133 -4.67 -18.61 13.58
C SER A 133 -5.50 -17.33 13.71
N ASP A 134 -6.34 -17.27 14.74
CA ASP A 134 -7.02 -16.04 15.10
C ASP A 134 -5.99 -15.04 15.63
N VAL A 135 -5.88 -13.87 14.99
CA VAL A 135 -4.84 -12.89 15.33
C VAL A 135 -5.31 -11.46 15.05
N THR A 136 -4.90 -10.54 15.92
CA THR A 136 -4.95 -9.09 15.70
C THR A 136 -3.53 -8.61 15.49
N ILE A 137 -3.27 -7.88 14.41
CA ILE A 137 -2.01 -7.18 14.18
C ILE A 137 -2.33 -5.69 14.30
N ASP A 138 -1.76 -5.07 15.32
CA ASP A 138 -1.96 -3.68 15.68
C ASP A 138 -0.67 -2.91 15.36
N GLY A 139 -0.71 -2.14 14.28
CA GLY A 139 0.40 -1.33 13.79
C GLY A 139 0.44 0.10 14.34
N ASP A 140 -0.46 0.46 15.27
CA ASP A 140 -0.46 1.75 15.96
C ASP A 140 0.45 1.67 17.20
N ILE A 141 1.64 2.24 17.10
CA ILE A 141 2.65 2.24 18.16
C ILE A 141 2.37 3.33 19.19
N ASP A 142 1.82 4.47 18.78
CA ASP A 142 1.70 5.67 19.62
C ASP A 142 0.28 5.98 20.15
N GLY A 143 -0.72 5.28 19.63
CA GLY A 143 -2.11 5.27 20.07
C GLY A 143 -2.98 6.36 19.43
N ASP A 144 -2.64 6.85 18.24
CA ASP A 144 -3.36 7.91 17.54
C ASP A 144 -4.34 7.43 16.44
N ASP A 145 -4.51 6.11 16.29
CA ASP A 145 -5.29 5.44 15.25
C ASP A 145 -4.78 5.70 13.81
N VAL A 146 -3.50 6.05 13.63
CA VAL A 146 -2.79 6.17 12.35
C VAL A 146 -1.78 5.01 12.21
N ALA A 147 -1.55 4.58 10.97
CA ALA A 147 -0.63 3.49 10.70
C ALA A 147 0.83 3.90 10.85
N ASP A 148 1.56 3.27 11.78
CA ASP A 148 3.01 3.48 11.95
C ASP A 148 3.87 2.43 11.26
N ILE A 149 3.26 1.29 10.90
CA ILE A 149 3.96 0.15 10.33
C ILE A 149 3.51 -0.10 8.89
N ALA A 150 4.48 0.06 7.98
CA ALA A 150 4.37 -0.39 6.61
C ALA A 150 4.90 -1.82 6.44
N ILE A 151 4.19 -2.64 5.66
CA ILE A 151 4.60 -3.98 5.26
C ILE A 151 4.58 -4.00 3.73
N ASP A 152 5.78 -4.12 3.16
CA ASP A 152 6.01 -3.99 1.73
C ASP A 152 6.50 -5.31 1.14
N ALA A 153 5.78 -5.83 0.15
CA ALA A 153 6.14 -7.08 -0.51
C ALA A 153 7.16 -6.92 -1.66
N GLY A 154 7.60 -5.70 -1.96
CA GLY A 154 8.67 -5.39 -2.92
C GLY A 154 8.38 -5.77 -4.37
N GLY A 155 7.12 -5.96 -4.74
CA GLY A 155 6.72 -6.47 -6.05
C GLY A 155 7.02 -7.96 -6.25
N GLN A 156 7.40 -8.69 -5.19
CA GLN A 156 7.89 -10.06 -5.29
C GLN A 156 6.84 -11.11 -4.95
N SER A 157 5.90 -10.73 -4.08
CA SER A 157 4.91 -11.65 -3.54
C SER A 157 3.65 -10.89 -3.14
N ARG A 158 2.61 -11.64 -2.78
CA ARG A 158 1.49 -11.09 -2.03
C ARG A 158 1.98 -10.65 -0.64
N VAL A 159 1.37 -9.63 -0.04
CA VAL A 159 1.69 -9.23 1.35
C VAL A 159 1.24 -10.31 2.34
N MET A 160 -0.05 -10.68 2.35
CA MET A 160 -0.64 -11.60 3.34
C MET A 160 -1.70 -12.55 2.77
N THR A 161 -1.82 -13.74 3.39
CA THR A 161 -2.95 -14.67 3.17
C THR A 161 -3.66 -15.03 4.47
N VAL A 162 -4.98 -14.84 4.50
CA VAL A 162 -5.86 -15.27 5.59
C VAL A 162 -6.49 -16.63 5.25
N PHE A 163 -6.18 -17.65 6.05
CA PHE A 163 -6.72 -18.99 5.83
C PHE A 163 -8.14 -19.13 6.38
N SER A 164 -8.91 -20.01 5.74
CA SER A 164 -10.28 -20.31 6.16
C SER A 164 -10.34 -20.84 7.59
N GLY A 165 -11.40 -20.44 8.31
CA GLY A 165 -11.62 -20.80 9.71
C GLY A 165 -10.92 -19.91 10.72
N ASN A 166 -10.13 -18.91 10.28
CA ASN A 166 -9.47 -17.94 11.16
C ASN A 166 -10.14 -16.57 11.09
N THR A 167 -10.10 -15.86 12.22
CA THR A 167 -10.55 -14.48 12.39
C THR A 167 -9.33 -13.58 12.56
N VAL A 168 -9.12 -12.71 11.60
CA VAL A 168 -7.98 -11.80 11.55
C VAL A 168 -8.47 -10.36 11.68
N THR A 169 -7.81 -9.59 12.52
CA THR A 169 -7.93 -8.12 12.56
C THR A 169 -6.60 -7.51 12.15
N LEU A 170 -6.65 -6.59 11.20
CA LEU A 170 -5.53 -5.74 10.80
C LEU A 170 -5.92 -4.30 11.12
N ASP A 171 -5.18 -3.68 12.02
CA ASP A 171 -5.43 -2.33 12.52
C ASP A 171 -4.18 -1.47 12.31
N SER A 172 -4.37 -0.29 11.74
CA SER A 172 -3.32 0.73 11.59
C SER A 172 -2.05 0.21 10.90
N LEU A 173 -2.22 -0.38 9.71
CA LEU A 173 -1.13 -0.88 8.88
C LEU A 173 -1.14 -0.25 7.48
N ILE A 174 0.04 -0.04 6.91
CA ILE A 174 0.22 0.24 5.49
C ILE A 174 0.64 -1.06 4.80
N LEU A 175 -0.14 -1.55 3.84
CA LEU A 175 0.20 -2.76 3.06
C LEU A 175 0.42 -2.38 1.60
N THR A 176 1.65 -2.54 1.13
CA THR A 176 2.06 -2.05 -0.20
C THR A 176 3.00 -2.97 -0.94
N GLY A 177 3.26 -2.65 -2.21
CA GLY A 177 4.17 -3.40 -3.08
C GLY A 177 3.75 -4.86 -3.31
N GLY A 178 2.52 -5.23 -3.00
CA GLY A 178 1.98 -6.57 -3.24
C GLY A 178 1.92 -6.88 -4.73
N TYR A 179 2.50 -8.00 -5.15
CA TYR A 179 2.38 -8.51 -6.52
C TYR A 179 2.07 -10.00 -6.54
N GLU A 180 1.05 -10.38 -7.32
CA GLU A 180 0.80 -11.77 -7.64
C GLU A 180 0.52 -11.95 -9.15
N GLY A 181 1.33 -12.82 -9.78
CA GLY A 181 1.35 -13.02 -11.23
C GLY A 181 0.36 -14.04 -11.81
N THR A 182 -0.33 -14.87 -11.01
CA THR A 182 -1.10 -16.03 -11.50
C THR A 182 -2.43 -16.34 -10.78
N GLY A 183 -2.79 -15.53 -9.81
CA GLY A 183 -3.70 -15.74 -8.69
C GLY A 183 -4.32 -14.42 -8.27
N TYR A 184 -4.76 -14.30 -7.02
CA TYR A 184 -5.69 -13.25 -6.58
C TYR A 184 -5.19 -12.49 -5.35
N GLY A 185 -5.54 -11.21 -5.18
CA GLY A 185 -5.13 -10.43 -4.02
C GLY A 185 -3.67 -10.01 -4.11
N GLY A 186 -3.36 -8.78 -4.53
CA GLY A 186 -2.00 -8.26 -4.52
C GLY A 186 -1.51 -8.01 -3.09
N ALA A 187 -2.30 -7.35 -2.24
CA ALA A 187 -2.01 -7.26 -0.81
C ALA A 187 -2.50 -8.50 -0.05
N ILE A 188 -3.81 -8.79 -0.11
CA ILE A 188 -4.45 -9.78 0.75
C ILE A 188 -5.28 -10.77 -0.05
N SER A 189 -5.09 -12.06 0.23
CA SER A 189 -6.03 -13.12 -0.14
C SER A 189 -6.76 -13.61 1.10
N ASN A 190 -8.07 -13.36 1.16
CA ASN A 190 -8.89 -13.70 2.30
C ASN A 190 -9.82 -14.89 2.03
N ALA A 191 -9.62 -15.99 2.73
CA ALA A 191 -10.55 -17.12 2.79
C ALA A 191 -11.21 -17.29 4.17
N GLY A 192 -10.86 -16.45 5.16
CA GLY A 192 -11.34 -16.48 6.54
C GLY A 192 -12.33 -15.36 6.85
N SER A 193 -12.24 -14.79 8.05
CA SER A 193 -12.95 -13.58 8.46
C SER A 193 -11.93 -12.48 8.69
N LEU A 194 -11.97 -11.43 7.87
CA LEU A 194 -11.03 -10.32 7.93
C LEU A 194 -11.76 -9.04 8.36
N LEU A 195 -11.25 -8.42 9.41
CA LEU A 195 -11.54 -7.05 9.80
C LEU A 195 -10.31 -6.20 9.49
N LEU A 196 -10.48 -5.18 8.66
CA LEU A 196 -9.47 -4.20 8.33
C LEU A 196 -9.94 -2.83 8.83
N MET A 197 -9.13 -2.18 9.67
CA MET A 197 -9.45 -0.83 10.15
C MET A 197 -8.23 0.08 10.18
N ASN A 198 -8.48 1.39 10.02
CA ASN A 198 -7.45 2.45 10.09
C ASN A 198 -6.21 2.20 9.21
N SER A 199 -6.36 1.39 8.16
CA SER A 199 -5.24 0.87 7.38
C SER A 199 -5.25 1.44 5.97
N THR A 200 -4.08 1.48 5.36
CA THR A 200 -3.89 1.89 3.96
C THR A 200 -3.40 0.69 3.14
N LEU A 201 -4.11 0.36 2.07
CA LEU A 201 -3.67 -0.62 1.08
C LEU A 201 -3.39 0.14 -0.20
N SER A 202 -2.12 0.30 -0.54
CA SER A 202 -1.69 1.13 -1.67
C SER A 202 -0.74 0.41 -2.61
N ASN A 203 -0.78 0.74 -3.90
CA ASN A 203 0.20 0.29 -4.90
C ASN A 203 0.33 -1.24 -5.03
N ASN A 204 -0.75 -1.97 -4.79
CA ASN A 204 -0.77 -3.42 -4.95
C ASN A 204 -1.29 -3.82 -6.34
N VAL A 205 -0.58 -4.74 -6.98
CA VAL A 205 -0.84 -5.14 -8.37
C VAL A 205 -1.12 -6.63 -8.46
N VAL A 206 -2.16 -7.02 -9.20
CA VAL A 206 -2.45 -8.43 -9.45
C VAL A 206 -2.84 -8.67 -10.91
N ARG A 207 -2.49 -9.85 -11.44
CA ARG A 207 -2.91 -10.23 -12.80
C ARG A 207 -4.35 -10.69 -12.95
N ASN A 208 -5.01 -11.10 -11.86
CA ASN A 208 -6.37 -11.64 -11.95
C ASN A 208 -7.40 -10.72 -11.29
N ALA A 209 -7.59 -10.77 -9.98
CA ALA A 209 -8.61 -9.95 -9.35
C ALA A 209 -8.27 -9.60 -7.89
N GLY A 210 -8.69 -8.41 -7.47
CA GLY A 210 -8.42 -7.84 -6.15
C GLY A 210 -7.00 -7.31 -6.08
N GLY A 211 -6.71 -6.15 -6.67
CA GLY A 211 -5.36 -5.56 -6.62
C GLY A 211 -4.91 -5.38 -5.17
N ALA A 212 -5.77 -4.83 -4.31
CA ALA A 212 -5.59 -4.90 -2.87
C ALA A 212 -6.05 -6.24 -2.29
N ILE A 213 -7.36 -6.50 -2.30
CA ILE A 213 -7.97 -7.65 -1.59
C ILE A 213 -8.74 -8.53 -2.55
N SER A 214 -8.44 -9.82 -2.53
CA SER A 214 -9.34 -10.86 -3.03
C SER A 214 -10.03 -11.57 -1.87
N ASN A 215 -11.35 -11.43 -1.81
CA ASN A 215 -12.18 -11.94 -0.73
C ASN A 215 -13.06 -13.12 -1.16
N PHE A 216 -12.84 -14.27 -0.54
CA PHE A 216 -13.68 -15.47 -0.63
C PHE A 216 -14.41 -15.78 0.69
N GLY A 217 -14.11 -15.03 1.76
CA GLY A 217 -14.65 -15.18 3.10
C GLY A 217 -15.51 -13.99 3.54
N ALA A 218 -15.51 -13.70 4.85
CA ALA A 218 -16.13 -12.49 5.41
C ALA A 218 -15.12 -11.34 5.43
N LEU A 219 -15.59 -10.13 5.12
CA LEU A 219 -14.76 -8.93 5.06
C LEU A 219 -15.51 -7.73 5.64
N GLU A 220 -14.88 -7.07 6.60
CA GLU A 220 -15.30 -5.78 7.14
C GLU A 220 -14.15 -4.78 7.00
N VAL A 221 -14.45 -3.62 6.43
CA VAL A 221 -13.52 -2.51 6.19
C VAL A 221 -14.05 -1.25 6.84
N ALA A 222 -13.23 -0.59 7.66
CA ALA A 222 -13.60 0.62 8.39
C ALA A 222 -12.47 1.64 8.43
N ASN A 223 -12.76 2.93 8.15
CA ASN A 223 -11.78 4.01 8.24
C ASN A 223 -10.48 3.72 7.48
N SER A 224 -10.56 3.09 6.32
CA SER A 224 -9.36 2.62 5.59
C SER A 224 -9.28 3.25 4.20
N THR A 225 -8.06 3.33 3.69
CA THR A 225 -7.77 3.88 2.36
C THR A 225 -7.29 2.78 1.43
N PHE A 226 -7.86 2.75 0.22
CA PHE A 226 -7.46 1.88 -0.87
C PHE A 226 -7.07 2.75 -2.03
N SER A 227 -5.77 2.84 -2.30
CA SER A 227 -5.28 3.73 -3.33
C SER A 227 -4.34 3.09 -4.34
N TYR A 228 -4.53 3.45 -5.61
CA TYR A 228 -3.63 3.05 -6.69
C TYR A 228 -3.37 1.53 -6.77
N ASN A 229 -4.35 0.73 -6.36
CA ASN A 229 -4.28 -0.71 -6.52
C ASN A 229 -4.77 -1.07 -7.92
N SER A 230 -4.07 -1.99 -8.58
CA SER A 230 -4.35 -2.37 -9.96
C SER A 230 -4.61 -3.86 -10.11
N ALA A 231 -5.67 -4.19 -10.86
CA ALA A 231 -5.98 -5.57 -11.22
C ALA A 231 -6.25 -5.70 -12.72
N PHE A 232 -5.45 -6.48 -13.45
CA PHE A 232 -5.71 -6.72 -14.89
C PHE A 232 -7.05 -7.41 -15.18
N GLY A 233 -7.74 -7.96 -14.18
CA GLY A 233 -9.09 -8.49 -14.34
C GLY A 233 -10.11 -7.66 -13.58
N ALA A 234 -10.37 -7.99 -12.31
CA ALA A 234 -11.52 -7.43 -11.60
C ALA A 234 -11.18 -6.84 -10.23
N GLY A 235 -11.79 -5.71 -9.88
CA GLY A 235 -11.64 -5.08 -8.56
C GLY A 235 -10.22 -4.59 -8.34
N GLY A 236 -9.90 -3.38 -8.80
CA GLY A 236 -8.56 -2.80 -8.60
C GLY A 236 -8.20 -2.73 -7.12
N ALA A 237 -9.15 -2.33 -6.27
CA ALA A 237 -9.04 -2.51 -4.83
C ALA A 237 -9.57 -3.89 -4.40
N ILE A 238 -10.89 -4.11 -4.47
CA ILE A 238 -11.53 -5.28 -3.86
C ILE A 238 -12.23 -6.12 -4.92
N TYR A 239 -11.86 -7.39 -5.01
CA TYR A 239 -12.67 -8.42 -5.63
C TYR A 239 -13.33 -9.27 -4.56
N SER A 240 -14.66 -9.37 -4.58
CA SER A 240 -15.42 -10.20 -3.63
C SER A 240 -16.22 -11.29 -4.32
N ASP A 241 -15.94 -12.52 -3.93
CA ASP A 241 -16.66 -13.75 -4.30
C ASP A 241 -17.22 -14.47 -3.06
N ALA A 242 -17.64 -13.71 -2.06
CA ALA A 242 -18.13 -14.23 -0.78
C ALA A 242 -19.39 -15.11 -0.94
N GLN A 243 -19.24 -16.40 -0.66
CA GLN A 243 -20.32 -17.38 -0.74
C GLN A 243 -21.15 -17.43 0.56
N GLY A 244 -22.42 -17.83 0.44
CA GLY A 244 -23.21 -18.28 1.60
C GLY A 244 -23.74 -17.20 2.55
N GLY A 245 -23.75 -15.93 2.15
CA GLY A 245 -24.31 -14.83 2.95
C GLY A 245 -23.34 -14.21 3.95
N ALA A 246 -22.04 -14.52 3.86
CA ALA A 246 -20.98 -13.70 4.44
C ALA A 246 -21.01 -12.34 3.73
N GLY A 247 -21.66 -11.35 4.34
CA GLY A 247 -21.73 -10.01 3.78
C GLY A 247 -20.37 -9.32 3.81
N VAL A 248 -20.15 -8.41 2.88
CA VAL A 248 -19.00 -7.50 2.90
C VAL A 248 -19.48 -6.12 3.32
N THR A 249 -18.82 -5.51 4.30
CA THR A 249 -19.16 -4.16 4.77
C THR A 249 -17.97 -3.22 4.58
N VAL A 250 -18.26 -2.05 4.05
CA VAL A 250 -17.29 -0.97 3.83
C VAL A 250 -17.87 0.29 4.47
N THR A 251 -17.13 0.89 5.40
CA THR A 251 -17.59 2.04 6.17
C THR A 251 -16.52 3.10 6.31
N ASN A 252 -16.89 4.38 6.18
CA ASN A 252 -15.98 5.52 6.40
C ASN A 252 -14.65 5.40 5.63
N SER A 253 -14.66 4.83 4.44
CA SER A 253 -13.43 4.42 3.74
C SER A 253 -13.28 5.14 2.40
N ILE A 254 -12.04 5.27 1.93
CA ILE A 254 -11.69 5.97 0.69
C ILE A 254 -11.15 4.95 -0.31
N PHE A 255 -11.67 5.01 -1.53
CA PHE A 255 -11.19 4.25 -2.69
C PHE A 255 -10.78 5.26 -3.75
N SER A 256 -9.47 5.43 -3.95
CA SER A 256 -8.94 6.43 -4.87
C SER A 256 -8.01 5.84 -5.92
N GLY A 257 -8.17 6.27 -7.18
CA GLY A 257 -7.20 5.94 -8.24
C GLY A 257 -6.98 4.45 -8.50
N ASN A 258 -7.88 3.57 -8.07
CA ASN A 258 -7.76 2.14 -8.31
C ASN A 258 -8.17 1.82 -9.75
N ASP A 259 -7.50 0.84 -10.36
CA ASP A 259 -7.65 0.52 -11.78
C ASP A 259 -7.88 -0.98 -12.02
N ALA A 260 -8.81 -1.32 -12.93
CA ALA A 260 -9.01 -2.69 -13.37
C ALA A 260 -9.70 -2.82 -14.74
N ASP A 261 -9.79 -4.03 -15.32
CA ASP A 261 -10.69 -4.24 -16.46
C ASP A 261 -12.18 -4.14 -16.05
N TYR A 262 -12.51 -4.64 -14.85
CA TYR A 262 -13.89 -4.77 -14.36
C TYR A 262 -14.05 -4.36 -12.89
N GLY A 263 -14.71 -3.22 -12.64
CA GLY A 263 -14.87 -2.69 -11.28
C GLY A 263 -13.57 -2.02 -10.85
N GLY A 264 -13.36 -0.75 -11.22
CA GLY A 264 -12.09 -0.06 -11.01
C GLY A 264 -11.66 -0.04 -9.55
N ALA A 265 -12.59 0.30 -8.64
CA ALA A 265 -12.36 0.05 -7.21
C ALA A 265 -12.83 -1.36 -6.81
N ILE A 266 -14.12 -1.65 -6.98
CA ILE A 266 -14.73 -2.86 -6.42
C ILE A 266 -15.45 -3.68 -7.47
N ASN A 267 -15.25 -4.99 -7.42
CA ASN A 267 -16.05 -5.97 -8.13
C ASN A 267 -16.75 -6.92 -7.15
N ILE A 268 -18.08 -6.91 -7.18
CA ILE A 268 -18.91 -7.86 -6.45
C ILE A 268 -19.34 -8.93 -7.43
N HIS A 269 -18.65 -10.07 -7.43
CA HIS A 269 -18.97 -11.17 -8.33
C HIS A 269 -20.24 -11.92 -7.89
N GLN A 270 -20.46 -12.04 -6.57
CA GLN A 270 -21.70 -12.48 -5.96
C GLN A 270 -21.77 -12.11 -4.48
N GLY A 271 -22.89 -12.43 -3.83
CA GLY A 271 -23.11 -12.13 -2.41
C GLY A 271 -23.72 -10.74 -2.19
N THR A 272 -23.59 -10.23 -0.95
CA THR A 272 -24.14 -8.93 -0.54
C THR A 272 -23.02 -8.04 -0.04
N MET A 273 -23.00 -6.79 -0.49
CA MET A 273 -22.10 -5.75 0.01
C MET A 273 -22.89 -4.51 0.44
N ASN A 274 -22.48 -3.91 1.55
CA ASN A 274 -22.98 -2.61 2.01
C ASN A 274 -21.83 -1.60 2.10
N VAL A 275 -22.03 -0.44 1.48
CA VAL A 275 -21.10 0.69 1.46
C VAL A 275 -21.77 1.87 2.14
N THR A 276 -21.12 2.45 3.16
CA THR A 276 -21.69 3.54 3.95
C THR A 276 -20.65 4.60 4.30
N ASN A 277 -20.98 5.89 4.16
CA ASN A 277 -20.07 7.00 4.51
C ASN A 277 -18.72 6.93 3.78
N SER A 278 -18.69 6.39 2.56
CA SER A 278 -17.44 6.13 1.84
C SER A 278 -17.30 6.97 0.58
N THR A 279 -16.07 7.14 0.13
CA THR A 279 -15.72 7.93 -1.05
C THR A 279 -15.06 7.04 -2.10
N PHE A 280 -15.54 7.15 -3.34
CA PHE A 280 -14.97 6.51 -4.53
C PHE A 280 -14.59 7.62 -5.51
N VAL A 281 -13.30 7.87 -5.66
CA VAL A 281 -12.79 8.99 -6.45
C VAL A 281 -11.73 8.54 -7.46
N GLY A 282 -11.85 8.98 -8.71
CA GLY A 282 -10.81 8.76 -9.71
C GLY A 282 -10.53 7.29 -10.06
N ASN A 283 -11.42 6.35 -9.72
CA ASN A 283 -11.22 4.94 -10.04
C ASN A 283 -11.54 4.68 -11.51
N SER A 284 -10.78 3.80 -12.14
CA SER A 284 -10.82 3.56 -13.58
C SER A 284 -11.10 2.08 -13.88
N ALA A 285 -11.99 1.86 -14.83
CA ALA A 285 -12.24 0.55 -15.41
C ALA A 285 -12.09 0.60 -16.93
N ASP A 286 -11.26 -0.29 -17.49
CA ASP A 286 -11.07 -0.40 -18.94
C ASP A 286 -12.34 -0.88 -19.65
N VAL A 287 -13.19 -1.66 -18.96
CA VAL A 287 -14.46 -2.18 -19.48
C VAL A 287 -15.65 -1.69 -18.66
N ASP A 288 -15.94 -2.26 -17.50
CA ASP A 288 -17.23 -2.01 -16.83
C ASP A 288 -17.06 -1.54 -15.38
N GLY A 289 -17.85 -0.55 -14.97
CA GLY A 289 -17.97 -0.09 -13.57
C GLY A 289 -16.73 0.64 -13.05
N GLY A 290 -16.58 1.93 -13.35
CA GLY A 290 -15.40 2.69 -12.93
C GLY A 290 -15.18 2.68 -11.41
N GLY A 291 -16.23 3.03 -10.64
CA GLY A 291 -16.23 2.82 -9.20
C GLY A 291 -16.48 1.36 -8.84
N ILE A 292 -17.71 0.88 -9.10
CA ILE A 292 -18.14 -0.46 -8.70
C ILE A 292 -18.82 -1.21 -9.85
N LEU A 293 -18.44 -2.47 -10.04
CA LEU A 293 -19.21 -3.44 -10.82
C LEU A 293 -19.92 -4.43 -9.89
N ASN A 294 -21.25 -4.47 -9.96
CA ASN A 294 -22.08 -5.31 -9.10
C ASN A 294 -22.81 -6.42 -9.88
N TYR A 295 -22.48 -7.68 -9.61
CA TYR A 295 -23.27 -8.85 -10.01
C TYR A 295 -24.14 -9.43 -8.87
N GLY A 296 -23.89 -9.01 -7.63
CA GLY A 296 -24.60 -9.46 -6.43
C GLY A 296 -25.70 -8.49 -5.96
N ALA A 297 -25.79 -8.26 -4.66
CA ALA A 297 -26.65 -7.26 -4.05
C ALA A 297 -25.80 -6.16 -3.39
N LEU A 298 -26.04 -4.91 -3.77
CA LEU A 298 -25.27 -3.75 -3.33
C LEU A 298 -26.20 -2.71 -2.68
N GLY A 299 -25.95 -2.41 -1.40
CA GLY A 299 -26.49 -1.25 -0.71
C GLY A 299 -25.46 -0.14 -0.62
N VAL A 300 -25.81 1.07 -1.07
CA VAL A 300 -24.98 2.27 -0.95
C VAL A 300 -25.75 3.32 -0.16
N SER A 301 -25.14 3.83 0.90
CA SER A 301 -25.74 4.91 1.69
C SER A 301 -24.73 5.97 2.06
N ASN A 302 -25.15 7.23 2.11
CA ASN A 302 -24.32 8.33 2.58
C ASN A 302 -22.92 8.36 1.91
N SER A 303 -22.81 8.12 0.60
CA SER A 303 -21.51 7.91 -0.04
C SER A 303 -21.35 8.76 -1.29
N THR A 304 -20.10 8.99 -1.69
CA THR A 304 -19.74 9.85 -2.82
C THR A 304 -19.00 9.07 -3.89
N PHE A 305 -19.44 9.23 -5.14
CA PHE A 305 -18.80 8.68 -6.32
C PHE A 305 -18.46 9.85 -7.25
N SER A 306 -17.18 10.15 -7.41
CA SER A 306 -16.74 11.28 -8.21
C SER A 306 -15.60 10.94 -9.16
N ASN A 307 -15.64 11.47 -10.39
CA ASN A 307 -14.55 11.33 -11.36
C ASN A 307 -14.15 9.88 -11.67
N ASN A 308 -15.03 8.91 -11.42
CA ASN A 308 -14.76 7.51 -11.76
C ASN A 308 -15.05 7.27 -13.25
N ARG A 309 -14.30 6.38 -13.89
CA ARG A 309 -14.35 6.14 -15.33
C ARG A 309 -14.57 4.67 -15.65
N GLY A 310 -15.55 4.35 -16.48
CA GLY A 310 -15.76 3.01 -17.05
C GLY A 310 -16.36 3.10 -18.46
N ASP A 311 -16.51 2.01 -19.21
CA ASP A 311 -17.35 2.04 -20.43
C ASP A 311 -18.84 1.90 -20.07
N LEU A 312 -19.21 0.94 -19.22
CA LEU A 312 -20.58 0.84 -18.70
C LEU A 312 -20.59 1.30 -17.25
N GLY A 313 -21.22 2.44 -16.95
CA GLY A 313 -21.32 2.98 -15.58
C GLY A 313 -20.00 3.54 -15.07
N GLY A 314 -19.81 4.86 -15.15
CA GLY A 314 -18.62 5.51 -14.56
C GLY A 314 -18.59 5.36 -13.03
N GLY A 315 -19.69 5.66 -12.35
CA GLY A 315 -19.83 5.41 -10.91
C GLY A 315 -20.10 3.93 -10.62
N ILE A 316 -21.23 3.41 -11.10
CA ILE A 316 -21.66 2.02 -10.84
C ILE A 316 -22.19 1.36 -12.12
N ASP A 317 -21.71 0.16 -12.45
CA ASP A 317 -22.41 -0.81 -13.31
C ASP A 317 -23.14 -1.82 -12.43
N ASN A 318 -24.46 -1.81 -12.49
CA ASN A 318 -25.30 -2.77 -11.79
C ASN A 318 -25.86 -3.85 -12.73
N ARG A 319 -25.55 -5.11 -12.43
CA ARG A 319 -26.09 -6.31 -13.07
C ARG A 319 -26.90 -7.19 -12.12
N GLY A 320 -26.89 -6.88 -10.83
CA GLY A 320 -27.67 -7.55 -9.79
C GLY A 320 -28.71 -6.61 -9.16
N GLU A 321 -28.79 -6.61 -7.82
CA GLU A 321 -29.64 -5.71 -7.04
C GLU A 321 -28.84 -4.50 -6.54
N LEU A 322 -29.39 -3.30 -6.71
CA LEU A 322 -28.80 -2.04 -6.26
C LEU A 322 -29.84 -1.19 -5.51
N GLU A 323 -29.48 -0.76 -4.31
CA GLU A 323 -30.18 0.29 -3.56
C GLU A 323 -29.21 1.42 -3.21
N VAL A 324 -29.52 2.64 -3.64
CA VAL A 324 -28.74 3.85 -3.34
C VAL A 324 -29.58 4.80 -2.52
N THR A 325 -29.04 5.29 -1.41
CA THR A 325 -29.71 6.23 -0.50
C THR A 325 -28.77 7.37 -0.11
N ASN A 326 -29.26 8.61 -0.02
CA ASN A 326 -28.49 9.74 0.51
C ASN A 326 -27.08 9.86 -0.08
N SER A 327 -26.89 9.64 -1.38
CA SER A 327 -25.55 9.54 -1.97
C SER A 327 -25.39 10.50 -3.15
N THR A 328 -24.13 10.81 -3.48
CA THR A 328 -23.79 11.78 -4.52
C THR A 328 -22.95 11.12 -5.61
N PHE A 329 -23.34 11.35 -6.87
CA PHE A 329 -22.63 10.93 -8.08
C PHE A 329 -22.39 12.15 -8.95
N ASN A 330 -21.12 12.53 -9.15
CA ASN A 330 -20.74 13.69 -9.95
C ASN A 330 -19.51 13.44 -10.81
N ASN A 331 -19.47 14.04 -12.00
CA ASN A 331 -18.31 13.99 -12.90
C ASN A 331 -17.81 12.58 -13.26
N ASN A 332 -18.60 11.54 -13.01
CA ASN A 332 -18.24 10.20 -13.43
C ASN A 332 -18.43 10.06 -14.95
N TYR A 333 -17.64 9.20 -15.57
CA TYR A 333 -17.57 9.06 -17.01
C TYR A 333 -17.85 7.62 -17.46
N GLY A 334 -18.82 7.45 -18.35
CA GLY A 334 -19.23 6.16 -18.88
C GLY A 334 -19.46 6.21 -20.38
N ALA A 335 -19.09 5.22 -21.19
CA ALA A 335 -19.56 5.16 -22.58
C ALA A 335 -21.09 5.07 -22.71
N ALA A 336 -21.77 4.36 -21.79
CA ALA A 336 -23.24 4.24 -21.76
C ALA A 336 -23.95 5.12 -20.72
N ALA A 337 -23.38 5.25 -19.51
CA ALA A 337 -23.87 6.14 -18.46
C ALA A 337 -22.72 6.56 -17.54
N GLY A 338 -22.59 7.85 -17.28
CA GLY A 338 -21.58 8.37 -16.37
C GLY A 338 -21.83 7.97 -14.92
N GLY A 339 -23.06 8.15 -14.41
CA GLY A 339 -23.38 7.87 -13.01
C GLY A 339 -23.65 6.38 -12.77
N ILE A 340 -24.85 5.91 -13.13
CA ILE A 340 -25.28 4.53 -12.91
C ILE A 340 -25.75 3.90 -14.22
N TYR A 341 -25.14 2.78 -14.59
CA TYR A 341 -25.65 1.89 -15.63
C TYR A 341 -26.38 0.71 -14.99
N ASN A 342 -27.65 0.48 -15.31
CA ASN A 342 -28.37 -0.72 -14.88
C ASN A 342 -28.53 -1.69 -16.06
N PHE A 343 -28.05 -2.92 -15.94
CA PHE A 343 -28.09 -3.87 -17.05
C PHE A 343 -29.52 -4.29 -17.40
N ALA A 344 -29.92 -4.12 -18.65
CA ALA A 344 -31.29 -4.40 -19.12
C ALA A 344 -31.63 -5.91 -19.24
N GLY A 345 -30.66 -6.80 -19.02
CA GLY A 345 -30.80 -8.23 -19.27
C GLY A 345 -30.55 -8.58 -20.73
N ASP A 346 -30.21 -9.84 -20.97
CA ASP A 346 -30.11 -10.42 -22.30
C ASP A 346 -30.70 -11.84 -22.32
N ASP A 347 -30.61 -12.53 -23.45
CA ASP A 347 -31.14 -13.90 -23.60
C ASP A 347 -30.49 -14.91 -22.63
N LEU A 348 -29.35 -14.56 -22.02
CA LEU A 348 -28.57 -15.43 -21.14
C LEU A 348 -28.61 -15.01 -19.67
N ARG A 349 -28.92 -13.74 -19.37
CA ARG A 349 -28.81 -13.13 -18.04
C ARG A 349 -30.01 -12.22 -17.74
N PRO A 350 -30.57 -12.27 -16.52
CA PRO A 350 -31.67 -11.39 -16.14
C PRO A 350 -31.23 -9.92 -16.10
N ALA A 351 -32.21 -9.01 -16.13
CA ALA A 351 -31.97 -7.59 -15.90
C ALA A 351 -31.61 -7.32 -14.43
N GLY A 352 -30.75 -6.33 -14.23
CA GLY A 352 -30.50 -5.76 -12.91
C GLY A 352 -31.71 -4.97 -12.41
N ILE A 353 -31.83 -4.85 -11.09
CA ILE A 353 -32.84 -4.05 -10.41
C ILE A 353 -32.13 -2.96 -9.64
N ALA A 354 -32.46 -1.70 -9.92
CA ALA A 354 -31.85 -0.56 -9.25
C ALA A 354 -32.92 0.41 -8.73
N THR A 355 -32.76 0.84 -7.49
CA THR A 355 -33.56 1.89 -6.86
C THR A 355 -32.67 2.96 -6.25
N VAL A 356 -33.02 4.23 -6.49
CA VAL A 356 -32.27 5.39 -6.01
C VAL A 356 -33.20 6.30 -5.23
N PHE A 357 -32.84 6.60 -3.98
CA PHE A 357 -33.60 7.43 -3.05
C PHE A 357 -32.76 8.58 -2.51
N ASN A 358 -33.35 9.77 -2.40
CA ASN A 358 -32.75 10.94 -1.75
C ASN A 358 -31.29 11.19 -2.15
N SER A 359 -30.97 11.05 -3.44
CA SER A 359 -29.58 11.09 -3.93
C SER A 359 -29.42 12.13 -5.04
N ILE A 360 -28.18 12.54 -5.30
CA ILE A 360 -27.81 13.50 -6.34
C ILE A 360 -27.01 12.77 -7.42
N LEU A 361 -27.48 12.81 -8.67
CA LEU A 361 -26.79 12.25 -9.83
C LEU A 361 -26.74 13.31 -10.93
N LEU A 362 -25.72 14.18 -10.87
CA LEU A 362 -25.59 15.36 -11.72
C LEU A 362 -24.15 15.55 -12.20
N GLY A 363 -24.01 15.94 -13.47
CA GLY A 363 -22.71 16.25 -14.07
C GLY A 363 -21.94 15.00 -14.51
N ASN A 364 -22.58 13.82 -14.58
CA ASN A 364 -21.93 12.63 -15.09
C ASN A 364 -22.11 12.53 -16.60
N ASN A 365 -21.06 12.08 -17.29
CA ASN A 365 -20.93 12.24 -18.72
C ASN A 365 -20.71 10.91 -19.46
N THR A 366 -21.03 10.92 -20.74
CA THR A 366 -20.58 9.91 -21.71
C THR A 366 -19.77 10.53 -22.83
N ARG A 367 -19.15 9.69 -23.68
CA ARG A 367 -18.34 10.13 -24.84
C ARG A 367 -19.02 11.15 -25.75
N THR A 368 -20.35 11.20 -25.78
CA THR A 368 -21.09 12.05 -26.73
C THR A 368 -22.20 12.88 -26.10
N ASN A 369 -22.71 12.52 -24.92
CA ASN A 369 -23.83 13.19 -24.24
C ASN A 369 -23.71 13.02 -22.73
N SER A 370 -24.37 13.84 -21.92
CA SER A 370 -24.44 13.56 -20.47
C SER A 370 -25.62 12.66 -20.15
N ILE A 371 -25.33 11.36 -20.08
CA ILE A 371 -26.28 10.32 -19.65
C ILE A 371 -25.91 9.96 -18.22
N GLU A 372 -26.75 10.40 -17.27
CA GLU A 372 -26.55 10.20 -15.83
C GLU A 372 -26.89 8.76 -15.42
N ILE A 373 -28.02 8.27 -15.93
CA ILE A 373 -28.55 6.92 -15.71
C ILE A 373 -28.90 6.31 -17.07
N SER A 374 -28.53 5.05 -17.29
CA SER A 374 -29.02 4.27 -18.42
C SER A 374 -29.87 3.08 -17.97
N GLU A 375 -30.84 2.74 -18.82
CA GLU A 375 -31.85 1.70 -18.63
C GLU A 375 -32.78 1.95 -17.42
N SER A 376 -33.64 0.97 -17.10
CA SER A 376 -34.71 1.14 -16.11
C SER A 376 -34.15 1.18 -14.69
N VAL A 377 -34.19 2.37 -14.07
CA VAL A 377 -33.90 2.59 -12.65
C VAL A 377 -35.11 3.27 -12.01
N THR A 378 -35.51 2.79 -10.82
CA THR A 378 -36.57 3.46 -10.06
C THR A 378 -35.97 4.60 -9.25
N VAL A 379 -36.24 5.84 -9.66
CA VAL A 379 -35.73 7.04 -9.00
C VAL A 379 -36.84 7.70 -8.19
N ASN A 380 -36.60 7.91 -6.89
CA ASN A 380 -37.56 8.55 -6.00
C ASN A 380 -36.88 9.62 -5.15
N THR A 381 -37.52 10.79 -5.03
CA THR A 381 -37.02 11.92 -4.21
C THR A 381 -35.54 12.25 -4.46
N SER A 382 -35.04 12.04 -5.68
CA SER A 382 -33.62 12.21 -6.05
C SER A 382 -33.51 13.20 -7.20
N ILE A 383 -32.35 13.83 -7.33
CA ILE A 383 -32.07 14.83 -8.36
C ILE A 383 -31.25 14.17 -9.47
N THR A 384 -31.79 14.13 -10.67
CA THR A 384 -31.14 13.57 -11.86
C THR A 384 -31.22 14.58 -13.00
N GLY A 385 -30.13 14.76 -13.75
CA GLY A 385 -30.12 15.57 -14.95
C GLY A 385 -30.75 14.83 -16.14
N ALA A 386 -31.32 15.57 -17.10
CA ALA A 386 -31.62 15.04 -18.43
C ALA A 386 -30.74 15.77 -19.46
N ASN A 387 -30.03 15.07 -20.32
CA ASN A 387 -29.27 15.65 -21.46
C ASN A 387 -28.11 16.61 -21.11
N GLY A 388 -27.47 16.50 -19.94
CA GLY A 388 -26.30 17.34 -19.62
C GLY A 388 -26.60 18.68 -19.00
N GLU A 389 -27.80 18.82 -18.47
CA GLU A 389 -28.13 19.84 -17.50
C GLU A 389 -27.21 19.67 -16.29
N THR A 390 -26.36 20.65 -16.06
CA THR A 390 -25.52 20.73 -14.87
C THR A 390 -26.41 20.89 -13.63
N ALA A 391 -25.84 20.72 -12.44
CA ALA A 391 -26.54 21.06 -11.21
C ALA A 391 -27.18 22.47 -11.29
N VAL A 392 -26.47 23.42 -11.89
CA VAL A 392 -26.93 24.80 -12.10
C VAL A 392 -28.23 24.85 -12.91
N ASP A 393 -28.35 24.07 -13.99
CA ASP A 393 -29.52 24.09 -14.87
C ASP A 393 -30.75 23.44 -14.23
N VAL A 394 -30.54 22.35 -13.47
CA VAL A 394 -31.62 21.64 -12.75
C VAL A 394 -32.11 22.45 -11.54
N PHE A 395 -31.20 23.07 -10.78
CA PHE A 395 -31.56 23.89 -9.61
C PHE A 395 -32.24 25.21 -10.00
N ALA A 396 -31.90 25.82 -11.15
CA ALA A 396 -32.61 26.98 -11.69
C ALA A 396 -34.08 26.66 -12.07
N GLN A 397 -34.39 25.41 -12.44
CA GLN A 397 -35.77 24.98 -12.70
C GLN A 397 -36.55 24.69 -11.40
N LEU A 398 -35.87 24.26 -10.33
CA LEU A 398 -36.47 24.00 -9.01
C LEU A 398 -36.87 25.27 -8.26
N ASP A 399 -36.17 26.40 -8.47
CA ASP A 399 -36.51 27.72 -7.91
C ASP A 399 -37.97 28.12 -8.22
N ASN A 400 -38.45 27.78 -9.41
CA ASN A 400 -39.76 28.20 -9.90
C ASN A 400 -40.94 27.47 -9.21
N SER A 401 -40.67 26.47 -8.37
CA SER A 401 -41.67 25.66 -7.67
C SER A 401 -41.67 25.83 -6.15
N GLY A 402 -40.67 26.51 -5.58
CA GLY A 402 -40.63 26.96 -4.18
C GLY A 402 -40.75 25.88 -3.10
N ASN A 403 -40.38 24.62 -3.38
CA ASN A 403 -40.68 23.51 -2.46
C ASN A 403 -39.58 22.45 -2.27
N ALA A 404 -38.32 22.70 -2.64
CA ALA A 404 -37.23 21.77 -2.37
C ALA A 404 -36.50 22.14 -1.07
N ILE A 405 -36.53 21.23 -0.08
CA ILE A 405 -35.72 21.30 1.14
C ILE A 405 -34.46 20.48 0.84
N LEU A 406 -33.28 21.11 0.86
CA LEU A 406 -32.00 20.41 0.79
C LEU A 406 -31.81 19.59 2.09
N ALA A 407 -31.60 18.29 1.95
CA ALA A 407 -31.36 17.34 3.04
C ALA A 407 -29.92 16.78 2.97
N ASP A 408 -29.49 16.15 4.06
CA ASP A 408 -28.19 15.47 4.20
C ASP A 408 -28.03 14.37 3.14
N ASN A 409 -27.04 14.52 2.24
CA ASN A 409 -26.82 13.64 1.08
C ASN A 409 -25.46 12.92 1.14
N GLY A 410 -24.94 12.68 2.36
CA GLY A 410 -23.91 11.68 2.58
C GLY A 410 -22.46 12.13 2.54
N GLY A 411 -22.19 13.42 2.37
CA GLY A 411 -20.83 13.94 2.54
C GLY A 411 -20.40 13.95 4.01
N PRO A 412 -19.08 13.99 4.31
CA PRO A 412 -18.58 14.15 5.68
C PRO A 412 -18.92 15.52 6.31
N VAL A 413 -19.57 16.44 5.57
CA VAL A 413 -20.25 17.62 6.12
C VAL A 413 -21.77 17.45 5.97
N GLN A 414 -22.53 17.64 7.06
CA GLN A 414 -23.98 17.74 6.97
C GLN A 414 -24.37 18.94 6.10
N THR A 415 -25.15 18.73 5.02
CA THR A 415 -25.75 19.85 4.29
C THR A 415 -26.68 20.61 5.25
N ILE A 416 -26.28 21.82 5.62
CA ILE A 416 -27.06 22.67 6.54
C ILE A 416 -28.34 23.08 5.81
N ALA A 417 -29.50 22.69 6.37
CA ALA A 417 -30.78 23.20 5.92
C ALA A 417 -30.77 24.74 5.94
N LEU A 418 -30.96 25.38 4.78
CA LEU A 418 -31.00 26.84 4.69
C LEU A 418 -32.15 27.36 5.55
N LYS A 419 -31.81 28.15 6.57
CA LYS A 419 -32.80 28.86 7.39
C LYS A 419 -33.57 29.78 6.45
N ALA A 420 -34.91 29.69 6.45
CA ALA A 420 -35.82 30.50 5.64
C ALA A 420 -35.90 31.97 6.12
N ASP A 421 -34.73 32.60 6.22
CA ASP A 421 -34.58 34.01 6.53
C ASP A 421 -34.22 34.75 5.24
N ALA A 422 -35.00 35.78 4.89
CA ALA A 422 -34.82 36.56 3.66
C ALA A 422 -33.53 37.39 3.64
N THR A 423 -32.76 37.43 4.73
CA THR A 423 -31.42 38.03 4.78
C THR A 423 -30.30 37.00 4.66
N ASN A 424 -30.62 35.73 4.42
CA ASN A 424 -29.64 34.68 4.26
C ASN A 424 -28.93 34.82 2.88
N PRO A 425 -27.62 35.11 2.84
CA PRO A 425 -26.91 35.33 1.57
C PRO A 425 -26.82 34.08 0.69
N ALA A 426 -27.08 32.88 1.24
CA ALA A 426 -27.16 31.64 0.46
C ALA A 426 -28.52 31.42 -0.25
N LEU A 427 -29.51 32.31 -0.06
CA LEU A 427 -30.80 32.26 -0.76
C LEU A 427 -30.74 32.99 -2.13
N ASP A 428 -29.68 33.75 -2.39
CA ASP A 428 -29.51 34.65 -3.54
C ASP A 428 -28.13 34.50 -4.20
N ALA A 429 -27.49 33.35 -3.97
CA ALA A 429 -26.18 33.06 -4.51
C ALA A 429 -26.34 32.65 -5.99
N GLY A 430 -26.17 33.66 -6.86
CA GLY A 430 -26.45 33.64 -8.30
C GLY A 430 -26.60 35.04 -8.92
N ASP A 431 -26.71 36.11 -8.11
CA ASP A 431 -26.64 37.50 -8.59
C ASP A 431 -25.21 38.07 -8.47
N ASP A 432 -24.49 38.07 -9.59
CA ASP A 432 -23.11 38.60 -9.73
C ASP A 432 -22.97 40.08 -9.32
N THR A 433 -24.07 40.83 -9.15
CA THR A 433 -24.01 42.25 -8.74
C THR A 433 -23.89 42.45 -7.23
N VAL A 434 -24.03 41.37 -6.44
CA VAL A 434 -24.01 41.38 -4.97
C VAL A 434 -23.09 40.32 -4.34
N ALA A 435 -22.34 39.58 -5.15
CA ALA A 435 -21.36 38.60 -4.68
C ALA A 435 -20.30 39.23 -3.74
N PRO A 436 -20.09 38.70 -2.52
CA PRO A 436 -19.03 39.18 -1.64
C PRO A 436 -17.65 38.90 -2.27
N THR A 437 -16.68 39.80 -2.06
CA THR A 437 -15.29 39.61 -2.55
C THR A 437 -14.55 38.44 -1.88
N THR A 438 -15.18 37.80 -0.91
CA THR A 438 -14.66 36.68 -0.13
C THR A 438 -15.67 35.54 -0.09
N ASP A 439 -15.22 34.30 0.09
CA ASP A 439 -16.09 33.15 0.32
C ASP A 439 -16.57 33.06 1.79
N ALA A 440 -17.27 31.97 2.13
CA ALA A 440 -17.81 31.74 3.48
C ALA A 440 -16.74 31.51 4.56
N SER A 441 -15.48 31.26 4.17
CA SER A 441 -14.31 31.18 5.06
C SER A 441 -13.63 32.54 5.28
N GLY A 442 -13.95 33.54 4.44
CA GLY A 442 -13.33 34.87 4.46
C GLY A 442 -12.12 35.00 3.54
N ALA A 443 -11.80 33.98 2.73
CA ALA A 443 -10.74 34.02 1.74
C ALA A 443 -11.15 34.80 0.49
N ALA A 444 -10.22 35.53 -0.11
CA ALA A 444 -10.48 36.33 -1.32
C ALA A 444 -10.69 35.42 -2.53
N ARG A 445 -11.76 35.66 -3.30
CA ARG A 445 -12.04 34.86 -4.51
C ARG A 445 -11.01 35.19 -5.60
N VAL A 446 -10.26 34.19 -6.06
CA VAL A 446 -9.27 34.31 -7.15
C VAL A 446 -9.91 33.92 -8.48
N ASP A 447 -9.84 34.82 -9.46
CA ASP A 447 -10.30 34.62 -10.84
C ASP A 447 -9.19 33.89 -11.63
N PHE A 448 -9.39 32.61 -11.93
CA PHE A 448 -8.34 31.71 -12.44
C PHE A 448 -8.17 31.66 -13.97
N ARG A 449 -8.70 32.60 -14.78
CA ARG A 449 -8.42 32.57 -16.23
C ARG A 449 -8.10 33.93 -16.87
N ASP A 450 -6.82 34.13 -17.16
CA ASP A 450 -6.30 35.07 -18.15
C ASP A 450 -6.16 34.34 -19.51
N ASP A 451 -7.20 34.34 -20.37
CA ASP A 451 -7.11 34.65 -21.82
C ASP A 451 -8.47 34.52 -22.57
N LEU A 452 -8.64 35.44 -23.52
CA LEU A 452 -9.66 35.73 -24.54
C LEU A 452 -10.70 34.65 -24.92
N ALA A 453 -11.90 34.79 -24.37
CA ALA A 453 -13.14 34.97 -25.14
C ALA A 453 -14.26 35.43 -24.20
N GLY A 454 -14.58 36.71 -24.23
CA GLY A 454 -15.66 37.29 -23.43
C GLY A 454 -17.03 36.66 -23.74
N ASN A 455 -17.48 35.82 -22.82
CA ASN A 455 -18.88 35.73 -22.41
C ASN A 455 -18.88 35.84 -20.89
N GLY A 456 -19.30 37.00 -20.36
CA GLY A 456 -19.28 37.33 -18.94
C GLY A 456 -20.30 36.54 -18.13
N THR A 457 -19.99 35.28 -17.82
CA THR A 457 -20.76 34.42 -16.92
C THR A 457 -19.79 33.57 -16.09
N ASN A 458 -19.46 34.07 -14.91
CA ASN A 458 -18.92 33.40 -13.71
C ASN A 458 -18.60 34.54 -12.71
N ILE A 459 -18.97 34.52 -11.43
CA ILE A 459 -18.83 33.47 -10.40
C ILE A 459 -19.88 33.75 -9.29
N SER A 460 -20.45 32.67 -8.69
CA SER A 460 -20.89 32.46 -7.28
C SER A 460 -22.39 32.15 -7.07
N ASP A 461 -22.85 31.19 -6.26
CA ASP A 461 -22.26 30.07 -5.49
C ASP A 461 -23.44 29.25 -4.85
N LEU A 462 -23.14 28.10 -4.25
CA LEU A 462 -23.68 27.60 -2.97
C LEU A 462 -25.02 26.85 -2.84
N GLY A 463 -24.89 25.53 -3.05
CA GLY A 463 -25.62 24.52 -2.29
C GLY A 463 -25.34 23.11 -2.79
N ALA A 464 -24.11 22.60 -2.59
CA ALA A 464 -23.64 21.26 -2.98
C ALA A 464 -23.15 21.10 -4.45
N LEU A 465 -22.13 21.86 -4.84
CA LEU A 465 -21.00 21.21 -5.53
C LEU A 465 -20.02 20.81 -4.42
N GLU A 466 -20.24 19.64 -3.84
CA GLU A 466 -19.20 18.93 -3.11
C GLU A 466 -18.35 18.22 -4.17
N ALA A 467 -17.53 19.00 -4.91
CA ALA A 467 -16.22 18.46 -5.21
C ALA A 467 -15.62 18.18 -3.83
N LEU A 468 -15.26 16.93 -3.58
CA LEU A 468 -14.56 16.49 -2.38
C LEU A 468 -13.65 17.60 -1.91
N ARG A 469 -13.71 17.91 -0.60
CA ARG A 469 -12.67 18.68 0.06
C ARG A 469 -11.33 18.05 -0.41
N ASN A 470 -10.65 18.82 -1.25
CA ASN A 470 -9.22 18.76 -1.54
C ASN A 470 -8.64 17.53 -2.24
N ASN A 471 -9.41 16.88 -3.12
CA ASN A 471 -8.86 15.86 -4.04
C ASN A 471 -9.02 16.32 -5.51
N PRO A 472 -8.31 17.36 -5.97
CA PRO A 472 -8.39 17.81 -7.35
C PRO A 472 -7.78 16.74 -8.25
N ILE A 473 -8.53 16.39 -9.29
CA ILE A 473 -8.07 15.47 -10.34
C ILE A 473 -7.81 16.29 -11.60
N GLY A 474 -6.63 16.09 -12.17
CA GLY A 474 -6.17 16.65 -13.43
C GLY A 474 -6.80 16.00 -14.66
N ASN A 475 -6.24 16.28 -15.82
CA ASN A 475 -6.70 15.78 -17.11
C ASN A 475 -5.51 15.31 -17.95
N SER A 476 -5.51 15.51 -19.27
CA SER A 476 -4.39 15.09 -20.13
C SER A 476 -3.45 16.24 -20.52
N ASP A 477 -3.69 17.43 -19.98
CA ASP A 477 -2.88 18.64 -20.13
C ASP A 477 -2.14 18.91 -18.82
N ALA A 478 -1.02 19.64 -18.89
CA ALA A 478 -0.27 20.10 -17.71
C ALA A 478 -1.17 20.86 -16.71
N ASN A 479 -1.20 20.40 -15.45
CA ASN A 479 -2.05 20.89 -14.38
C ASN A 479 -1.23 21.36 -13.18
N ILE A 480 -1.85 22.23 -12.37
CA ILE A 480 -1.34 22.63 -11.06
C ILE A 480 -2.43 22.31 -10.07
N ILE A 481 -2.17 21.35 -9.19
CA ILE A 481 -3.09 20.73 -8.26
C ILE A 481 -2.52 20.93 -6.86
N ASN A 482 -3.25 21.64 -6.01
CA ASN A 482 -2.85 21.85 -4.62
C ASN A 482 -3.93 21.29 -3.69
N GLY A 483 -3.47 20.56 -2.67
CA GLY A 483 -4.21 20.15 -1.51
C GLY A 483 -4.35 21.26 -0.47
N ASP A 484 -4.52 20.87 0.79
CA ASP A 484 -4.54 21.71 1.98
C ASP A 484 -3.88 21.03 3.19
N ASP A 485 -4.01 21.59 4.38
CA ASP A 485 -3.37 21.04 5.60
C ASP A 485 -4.13 19.81 6.18
N THR A 486 -4.84 19.04 5.34
CA THR A 486 -5.53 17.81 5.72
C THR A 486 -5.21 16.69 4.73
N ASN A 487 -5.34 15.43 5.15
CA ASN A 487 -5.09 14.25 4.30
C ASN A 487 -5.87 14.32 2.97
N ASN A 488 -5.16 14.33 1.85
CA ASN A 488 -5.67 14.53 0.50
C ASN A 488 -5.33 13.35 -0.42
N VAL A 489 -6.03 13.26 -1.55
CA VAL A 489 -5.66 12.40 -2.67
C VAL A 489 -5.66 13.20 -3.96
N LEU A 490 -4.49 13.43 -4.54
CA LEU A 490 -4.27 14.29 -5.70
C LEU A 490 -3.89 13.43 -6.91
N VAL A 491 -4.50 13.65 -8.07
CA VAL A 491 -4.21 12.85 -9.29
C VAL A 491 -4.00 13.78 -10.49
N GLY A 492 -2.85 13.75 -11.16
CA GLY A 492 -2.57 14.50 -12.40
C GLY A 492 -3.19 13.85 -13.63
N ASN A 493 -3.07 12.53 -13.74
CA ASN A 493 -3.37 11.68 -14.90
C ASN A 493 -2.32 11.79 -16.01
N GLY A 494 -2.40 12.81 -16.87
CA GLY A 494 -1.45 12.92 -17.96
C GLY A 494 -1.14 14.35 -18.34
N GLY A 495 0.05 14.57 -18.90
CA GLY A 495 0.61 15.91 -19.04
C GLY A 495 1.70 16.13 -18.00
N ASP A 496 2.39 17.26 -18.07
CA ASP A 496 3.46 17.59 -17.14
C ASP A 496 2.85 18.36 -15.95
N ASP A 497 2.49 17.65 -14.90
CA ASP A 497 1.68 18.14 -13.78
C ASP A 497 2.52 18.58 -12.58
N GLN A 498 1.94 19.45 -11.75
CA GLN A 498 2.48 19.87 -10.46
C GLN A 498 1.43 19.61 -9.38
N LEU A 499 1.71 18.69 -8.47
CA LEU A 499 0.87 18.29 -7.36
C LEU A 499 1.54 18.69 -6.03
N SER A 500 0.79 19.28 -5.11
CA SER A 500 1.26 19.64 -3.77
C SER A 500 0.24 19.26 -2.71
N GLY A 501 0.59 18.36 -1.79
CA GLY A 501 -0.25 17.92 -0.66
C GLY A 501 -0.42 19.03 0.39
N LEU A 502 0.70 19.60 0.82
CA LEU A 502 0.86 20.60 1.88
C LEU A 502 0.98 19.99 3.27
N GLY A 503 -0.10 19.57 3.91
CA GLY A 503 -0.01 18.99 5.24
C GLY A 503 -1.09 17.94 5.49
N GLY A 504 -0.82 17.02 6.41
CA GLY A 504 -1.63 15.81 6.55
C GLY A 504 -1.03 14.67 5.74
N ASP A 505 -1.54 13.45 5.92
CA ASP A 505 -1.03 12.28 5.20
C ASP A 505 -1.69 12.20 3.83
N ASP A 506 -0.96 12.60 2.79
CA ASP A 506 -1.47 12.81 1.44
C ASP A 506 -1.09 11.66 0.49
N ASP A 507 -1.88 11.50 -0.57
CA ASP A 507 -1.67 10.48 -1.59
C ASP A 507 -1.66 11.10 -3.00
N LEU A 508 -0.48 11.27 -3.57
CA LEU A 508 -0.23 12.02 -4.80
C LEU A 508 0.13 11.09 -5.94
N ASN A 509 -0.53 11.25 -7.09
CA ASN A 509 -0.21 10.56 -8.33
C ASN A 509 -0.08 11.52 -9.51
N GLY A 510 1.10 11.69 -10.09
CA GLY A 510 1.28 12.54 -11.28
C GLY A 510 0.72 11.88 -12.52
N GLY A 511 1.21 10.68 -12.81
CA GLY A 511 0.65 9.81 -13.83
C GLY A 511 1.60 9.68 -15.00
N THR A 512 1.19 10.13 -16.20
CA THR A 512 2.06 10.12 -17.39
C THR A 512 2.50 11.53 -17.78
N GLY A 513 3.79 11.77 -17.89
CA GLY A 513 4.34 13.08 -18.23
C GLY A 513 5.53 13.37 -17.36
N ASP A 514 6.17 14.53 -17.52
CA ASP A 514 7.26 14.93 -16.64
C ASP A 514 6.67 15.70 -15.45
N ASP A 515 6.37 14.98 -14.36
CA ASP A 515 5.58 15.44 -13.23
C ASP A 515 6.42 15.95 -12.04
N VAL A 516 5.82 16.80 -11.21
CA VAL A 516 6.37 17.28 -9.93
C VAL A 516 5.36 17.02 -8.82
N LEU A 517 5.72 16.18 -7.85
CA LEU A 517 4.90 15.86 -6.68
C LEU A 517 5.61 16.35 -5.41
N LEU A 518 4.88 17.08 -4.57
CA LEU A 518 5.35 17.57 -3.27
C LEU A 518 4.38 17.08 -2.20
N GLY A 519 4.80 16.21 -1.30
CA GLY A 519 3.98 15.73 -0.18
C GLY A 519 3.71 16.86 0.79
N GLY A 520 4.71 17.23 1.58
CA GLY A 520 4.65 18.36 2.48
C GLY A 520 5.02 17.98 3.90
N SER A 521 4.03 17.87 4.79
CA SER A 521 4.25 17.42 6.16
C SER A 521 3.16 16.42 6.54
N GLY A 522 3.52 15.28 7.10
CA GLY A 522 2.62 14.15 7.23
C GLY A 522 3.21 12.94 6.50
N GLN A 523 2.66 11.75 6.73
CA GLN A 523 3.18 10.54 6.10
C GLN A 523 2.58 10.39 4.70
N ASP A 524 3.30 10.88 3.70
CA ASP A 524 2.79 11.02 2.34
C ASP A 524 3.15 9.81 1.45
N ILE A 525 2.26 9.51 0.50
CA ILE A 525 2.48 8.52 -0.56
C ILE A 525 2.54 9.26 -1.89
N LEU A 526 3.71 9.26 -2.53
CA LEU A 526 3.93 9.90 -3.83
C LEU A 526 4.25 8.85 -4.87
N VAL A 527 3.42 8.76 -5.91
CA VAL A 527 3.54 7.76 -6.97
C VAL A 527 3.57 8.44 -8.33
N ASP A 528 4.50 8.03 -9.20
CA ASP A 528 4.48 8.45 -10.59
C ASP A 528 4.74 7.30 -11.56
N ALA A 529 4.15 7.36 -12.76
CA ALA A 529 4.27 6.30 -13.75
C ALA A 529 5.41 6.52 -14.76
N PHE A 530 5.19 7.32 -15.81
CA PHE A 530 6.12 7.43 -16.94
C PHE A 530 6.57 8.86 -17.11
N GLY A 531 7.87 9.13 -16.96
CA GLY A 531 8.40 10.48 -17.15
C GLY A 531 9.75 10.72 -16.53
N ALA A 532 10.30 11.92 -16.73
CA ALA A 532 11.40 12.40 -15.91
C ALA A 532 10.84 13.22 -14.74
N ASN A 533 10.52 12.51 -13.66
CA ASN A 533 9.69 13.07 -12.58
C ASN A 533 10.52 13.60 -11.41
N GLN A 534 9.92 14.51 -10.64
CA GLN A 534 10.45 15.02 -9.38
C GLN A 534 9.47 14.75 -8.25
N LEU A 535 9.82 13.88 -7.31
CA LEU A 535 9.00 13.58 -6.13
C LEU A 535 9.76 14.07 -4.90
N ARG A 536 9.07 14.75 -4.01
CA ARG A 536 9.63 15.21 -2.74
C ARG A 536 8.65 14.92 -1.62
N GLY A 537 9.06 14.05 -0.68
CA GLY A 537 8.25 13.62 0.45
C GLY A 537 7.95 14.79 1.37
N GLY A 538 8.97 15.24 2.11
CA GLY A 538 8.88 16.43 2.93
C GLY A 538 9.28 16.14 4.36
N ALA A 539 8.38 16.40 5.31
CA ALA A 539 8.61 16.04 6.70
C ALA A 539 7.77 14.82 7.07
N ASP A 540 8.32 13.98 7.93
CA ASP A 540 7.73 12.71 8.40
C ASP A 540 7.97 11.56 7.41
N ASN A 541 7.52 10.34 7.72
CA ASN A 541 7.96 9.16 6.97
C ASN A 541 7.15 8.96 5.69
N ASP A 542 7.80 9.09 4.54
CA ASP A 542 7.14 9.12 3.25
C ASP A 542 7.42 7.86 2.40
N ILE A 543 6.54 7.58 1.44
CA ILE A 543 6.71 6.55 0.42
C ILE A 543 6.75 7.20 -0.96
N LEU A 544 7.91 7.19 -1.61
CA LEU A 544 8.12 7.74 -2.95
C LEU A 544 8.38 6.61 -3.94
N VAL A 545 7.53 6.48 -4.96
CA VAL A 545 7.64 5.43 -5.99
C VAL A 545 7.52 6.03 -7.38
N ALA A 546 8.62 6.04 -8.13
CA ALA A 546 8.58 6.23 -9.58
C ALA A 546 8.60 4.86 -10.28
N LEU A 547 7.80 4.67 -11.33
CA LEU A 547 7.79 3.40 -12.08
C LEU A 547 8.82 3.38 -13.20
N SER A 548 8.96 4.46 -13.96
CA SER A 548 9.92 4.52 -15.06
C SER A 548 10.34 5.93 -15.47
N GLY A 549 11.55 6.03 -16.00
CA GLY A 549 12.07 7.21 -16.66
C GLY A 549 13.36 7.69 -16.01
N LYS A 550 13.57 9.01 -15.92
CA LYS A 550 14.78 9.53 -15.28
C LYS A 550 14.38 10.45 -14.15
N ASN A 551 14.23 9.89 -12.97
CA ASN A 551 13.53 10.52 -11.87
C ASN A 551 14.51 11.11 -10.85
N ALA A 552 14.02 12.10 -10.12
CA ALA A 552 14.67 12.67 -8.96
C ALA A 552 13.71 12.54 -7.77
N LEU A 553 14.06 11.72 -6.79
CA LEU A 553 13.25 11.47 -5.60
C LEU A 553 14.05 11.94 -4.38
N ASP A 554 13.40 12.70 -3.50
CA ASP A 554 13.99 13.29 -2.30
C ASP A 554 13.05 13.07 -1.12
N GLY A 555 13.44 12.25 -0.14
CA GLY A 555 12.65 11.98 1.06
C GLY A 555 12.56 13.20 1.99
N ASP A 556 13.57 14.08 1.94
CA ASP A 556 13.79 15.20 2.84
C ASP A 556 14.05 14.78 4.30
N GLY A 557 13.05 14.50 5.13
CA GLY A 557 13.31 14.16 6.52
C GLY A 557 12.18 13.41 7.17
N GLY A 558 12.52 12.42 7.98
CA GLY A 558 11.68 11.25 8.15
C GLY A 558 12.46 10.04 7.68
N ASN A 559 11.95 8.86 7.97
CA ASN A 559 12.59 7.61 7.56
C ASN A 559 11.82 7.08 6.35
N ASP A 560 12.34 7.33 5.16
CA ASP A 560 11.59 7.27 3.93
C ASP A 560 11.80 5.95 3.18
N LEU A 561 10.79 5.53 2.41
CA LEU A 561 10.92 4.48 1.40
C LEU A 561 10.94 5.10 0.01
N ILE A 562 12.06 4.97 -0.70
CA ILE A 562 12.27 5.58 -2.01
C ILE A 562 12.56 4.52 -3.07
N ARG A 563 11.78 4.50 -4.15
CA ARG A 563 11.93 3.60 -5.30
C ARG A 563 12.04 4.37 -6.62
N GLY A 564 13.21 4.32 -7.25
CA GLY A 564 13.48 5.00 -8.54
C GLY A 564 12.73 4.38 -9.73
N GLY A 565 12.53 3.06 -9.68
CA GLY A 565 11.86 2.34 -10.75
C GLY A 565 12.81 2.02 -11.88
N ILE A 566 12.33 1.97 -13.12
CA ILE A 566 13.18 1.68 -14.28
C ILE A 566 13.82 2.97 -14.78
N GLY A 567 15.15 3.04 -14.79
CA GLY A 567 15.89 4.09 -15.49
C GLY A 567 17.05 4.62 -14.67
N ALA A 568 17.59 5.78 -15.03
CA ALA A 568 18.81 6.30 -14.39
C ALA A 568 18.46 7.38 -13.37
N ASP A 569 18.15 6.96 -12.16
CA ASP A 569 17.48 7.78 -11.15
C ASP A 569 18.46 8.47 -10.19
N PHE A 570 17.96 9.49 -9.52
CA PHE A 570 18.67 10.25 -8.50
C PHE A 570 17.83 10.22 -7.23
N LEU A 571 18.26 9.45 -6.24
CA LEU A 571 17.53 9.21 -5.00
C LEU A 571 18.29 9.85 -3.83
N VAL A 572 17.59 10.59 -3.00
CA VAL A 572 18.12 11.20 -1.76
C VAL A 572 17.21 10.77 -0.62
N GLY A 573 17.74 10.08 0.39
CA GLY A 573 17.00 9.74 1.60
C GLY A 573 16.67 11.00 2.39
N GLY A 574 17.68 11.56 3.05
CA GLY A 574 17.52 12.84 3.74
C GLY A 574 17.94 12.75 5.19
N ASP A 575 17.09 13.20 6.11
CA ASP A 575 17.28 13.07 7.55
C ASP A 575 16.45 11.90 8.10
N GLY A 576 17.04 10.74 8.37
CA GLY A 576 16.33 9.59 8.92
C GLY A 576 17.02 8.27 8.58
N ASN A 577 16.41 7.15 8.94
CA ASN A 577 16.86 5.83 8.54
C ASN A 577 16.08 5.43 7.28
N ASP A 578 16.66 5.69 6.12
CA ASP A 578 15.95 5.61 4.85
C ASP A 578 16.18 4.27 4.14
N VAL A 579 15.24 3.89 3.28
CA VAL A 579 15.35 2.74 2.37
C VAL A 579 15.30 3.22 0.93
N LEU A 580 16.44 3.16 0.24
CA LEU A 580 16.56 3.59 -1.16
C LEU A 580 16.77 2.38 -2.07
N VAL A 581 15.90 2.25 -3.08
CA VAL A 581 15.97 1.22 -4.11
C VAL A 581 16.01 1.89 -5.49
N GLY A 582 17.09 1.71 -6.24
CA GLY A 582 17.23 2.16 -7.63
C GLY A 582 16.26 1.43 -8.55
N ASP A 583 16.69 0.28 -9.08
CA ASP A 583 15.87 -0.55 -9.98
C ASP A 583 15.03 -1.63 -9.26
N ILE A 584 13.79 -1.81 -9.73
CA ILE A 584 12.86 -2.88 -9.29
C ILE A 584 12.79 -4.08 -10.25
N SER A 585 13.57 -4.11 -11.34
CA SER A 585 13.45 -5.14 -12.39
C SER A 585 14.77 -5.64 -12.99
N ASP A 586 14.86 -6.95 -13.26
CA ASP A 586 16.05 -7.59 -13.81
C ASP A 586 16.30 -7.36 -15.32
N PHE A 587 15.37 -6.75 -16.05
CA PHE A 587 15.40 -6.75 -17.53
C PHE A 587 15.86 -5.43 -18.16
N LEU A 588 15.87 -4.34 -17.40
CA LEU A 588 16.31 -3.03 -17.85
C LEU A 588 17.35 -2.49 -16.86
N PHE A 589 18.35 -1.80 -17.38
CA PHE A 589 19.48 -1.30 -16.61
C PHE A 589 19.27 0.19 -16.33
N GLY A 590 19.24 0.57 -15.06
CA GLY A 590 19.45 1.91 -14.55
C GLY A 590 20.93 2.20 -14.33
N ASN A 591 21.27 3.44 -13.99
CA ASN A 591 22.60 3.81 -13.53
C ASN A 591 22.34 4.89 -12.51
N ASP A 592 22.16 4.47 -11.28
CA ASP A 592 21.48 5.27 -10.28
C ASP A 592 22.48 5.98 -9.38
N VAL A 593 22.05 7.09 -8.81
CA VAL A 593 22.79 7.80 -7.76
C VAL A 593 21.94 7.77 -6.51
N LEU A 594 22.40 7.05 -5.50
CA LEU A 594 21.72 6.93 -4.22
C LEU A 594 22.53 7.71 -3.18
N ILE A 595 21.95 8.77 -2.66
CA ILE A 595 22.52 9.59 -1.59
C ILE A 595 21.77 9.21 -0.32
N ALA A 596 22.48 8.59 0.62
CA ALA A 596 21.92 8.05 1.85
C ALA A 596 21.22 9.15 2.67
N GLY A 597 22.00 9.95 3.39
CA GLY A 597 21.42 10.96 4.26
C GLY A 597 22.14 10.98 5.59
N GLN A 598 21.54 11.64 6.58
CA GLN A 598 21.86 11.44 7.99
C GLN A 598 21.00 10.29 8.51
N GLY A 599 21.56 9.39 9.31
CA GLY A 599 20.86 8.22 9.86
C GLY A 599 21.36 6.90 9.27
N ASP A 600 20.84 5.80 9.81
CA ASP A 600 21.25 4.43 9.46
C ASP A 600 20.45 3.95 8.24
N ASP A 601 20.98 4.17 7.03
CA ASP A 601 20.25 3.92 5.78
C ASP A 601 20.50 2.54 5.18
N LEU A 602 19.52 2.07 4.40
CA LEU A 602 19.53 0.85 3.59
C LEU A 602 19.48 1.20 2.10
N LEU A 603 20.57 0.93 1.38
CA LEU A 603 20.67 1.26 -0.05
C LEU A 603 20.74 -0.01 -0.90
N GLN A 604 19.97 -0.01 -2.00
CA GLN A 604 19.96 -1.03 -3.03
C GLN A 604 20.04 -0.38 -4.42
N GLY A 605 21.15 -0.58 -5.15
CA GLY A 605 21.34 0.00 -6.49
C GLY A 605 20.56 -0.74 -7.58
N GLY A 606 20.49 -2.06 -7.50
CA GLY A 606 19.89 -2.91 -8.52
C GLY A 606 20.86 -3.23 -9.66
N ARG A 607 20.37 -3.19 -10.91
CA ARG A 607 21.19 -3.52 -12.08
C ARG A 607 21.64 -2.26 -12.80
N GLY A 608 22.78 -1.71 -12.40
CA GLY A 608 23.36 -0.61 -13.13
C GLY A 608 24.85 -0.51 -12.92
N ALA A 609 25.41 0.59 -13.38
CA ALA A 609 26.62 1.15 -12.82
C ALA A 609 26.22 2.27 -11.87
N ASP A 610 25.99 1.87 -10.62
CA ASP A 610 25.36 2.68 -9.60
C ASP A 610 26.41 3.38 -8.74
N VAL A 611 26.01 4.52 -8.18
CA VAL A 611 26.85 5.36 -7.32
C VAL A 611 26.17 5.58 -5.98
N PHE A 612 26.76 5.00 -4.94
CA PHE A 612 26.33 5.16 -3.56
C PHE A 612 27.12 6.32 -2.93
N VAL A 613 26.44 7.36 -2.44
CA VAL A 613 27.07 8.58 -1.94
C VAL A 613 26.80 8.73 -0.45
N PHE A 614 27.87 8.87 0.34
CA PHE A 614 27.80 9.06 1.79
C PHE A 614 28.50 10.37 2.17
N ASN A 615 27.74 11.35 2.68
CA ASN A 615 28.19 12.74 2.81
C ASN A 615 28.30 13.26 4.27
N VAL A 616 27.99 12.45 5.29
CA VAL A 616 27.85 12.89 6.70
C VAL A 616 28.49 11.93 7.72
N MET A 617 28.58 12.41 8.97
CA MET A 617 29.37 11.86 10.09
C MET A 617 28.47 11.21 11.15
N GLU A 618 28.88 10.03 11.65
CA GLU A 618 28.31 9.26 12.79
C GLU A 618 27.17 8.25 12.50
N ASP A 619 27.06 7.75 11.27
CA ASP A 619 25.97 6.85 10.84
C ASP A 619 26.40 5.39 10.48
N THR A 620 25.52 4.40 10.58
CA THR A 620 25.75 3.02 10.13
C THR A 620 24.89 2.70 8.91
N ASN A 621 25.49 2.81 7.74
CA ASN A 621 24.83 2.62 6.45
C ASN A 621 25.09 1.22 5.89
N THR A 622 24.05 0.58 5.38
CA THR A 622 24.12 -0.77 4.79
C THR A 622 23.79 -0.73 3.31
N ILE A 623 24.72 -1.20 2.48
CA ILE A 623 24.43 -1.55 1.09
C ILE A 623 24.01 -3.03 1.10
N ALA A 624 22.72 -3.29 1.00
CA ALA A 624 22.14 -4.59 1.31
C ALA A 624 21.83 -5.45 0.09
N ARG A 625 21.68 -6.76 0.35
CA ARG A 625 21.16 -7.74 -0.60
C ARG A 625 19.64 -7.83 -0.43
N LEU A 626 18.87 -7.43 -1.43
CA LEU A 626 17.55 -7.99 -1.64
C LEU A 626 17.56 -8.68 -3.00
N ASP A 627 17.81 -9.98 -3.00
CA ASP A 627 17.69 -10.78 -4.22
C ASP A 627 16.19 -10.91 -4.55
N ILE A 628 15.74 -10.12 -5.53
CA ILE A 628 14.40 -10.19 -6.13
C ILE A 628 14.40 -11.19 -7.32
N ASP A 629 15.31 -12.17 -7.41
CA ASP A 629 15.30 -13.09 -8.56
C ASP A 629 14.12 -14.09 -8.50
N TYR A 630 13.01 -13.67 -9.12
CA TYR A 630 12.04 -14.51 -9.80
C TYR A 630 12.65 -15.03 -11.12
N ASP A 631 13.57 -15.99 -11.06
CA ASP A 631 13.62 -17.15 -11.98
C ASP A 631 14.93 -17.95 -11.93
N ASN A 632 14.76 -19.27 -11.78
CA ASN A 632 15.69 -20.37 -12.07
C ASN A 632 16.74 -20.79 -11.02
N ILE A 633 16.27 -21.73 -10.20
CA ILE A 633 16.80 -23.10 -10.15
C ILE A 633 17.70 -23.42 -11.38
N ALA A 634 19.01 -23.60 -11.11
CA ALA A 634 19.99 -24.32 -11.92
C ALA A 634 21.01 -23.56 -12.81
N ASN A 635 21.53 -22.40 -12.38
CA ASN A 635 22.88 -22.00 -12.82
C ASN A 635 23.72 -21.33 -11.73
N THR A 636 24.45 -22.15 -10.97
CA THR A 636 25.39 -21.81 -9.91
C THR A 636 26.67 -21.12 -10.42
N SER A 637 26.56 -19.94 -11.04
CA SER A 637 27.71 -19.10 -11.40
C SER A 637 27.45 -17.58 -11.43
N ALA A 638 26.23 -17.11 -11.17
CA ALA A 638 25.92 -15.70 -10.99
C ALA A 638 25.27 -15.57 -9.60
N ILE A 639 26.09 -15.38 -8.58
CA ILE A 639 25.64 -15.11 -7.21
C ILE A 639 25.56 -13.59 -7.15
N GLY A 640 24.34 -13.04 -7.27
CA GLY A 640 24.09 -11.60 -7.25
C GLY A 640 24.50 -11.00 -5.90
N VAL A 641 25.33 -9.98 -5.97
CA VAL A 641 25.59 -8.99 -4.93
C VAL A 641 25.03 -7.70 -5.51
N ASP A 642 24.22 -6.97 -4.74
CA ASP A 642 23.63 -5.70 -5.19
C ASP A 642 24.75 -4.72 -5.58
N PHE A 643 25.81 -4.64 -4.76
CA PHE A 643 27.06 -4.00 -5.16
C PHE A 643 27.85 -4.89 -6.14
N GLN A 644 27.70 -4.62 -7.42
CA GLN A 644 28.39 -5.26 -8.54
C GLN A 644 29.84 -4.80 -8.61
N VAL A 645 30.75 -5.61 -8.07
CA VAL A 645 32.20 -5.34 -8.09
C VAL A 645 32.69 -5.01 -9.51
N GLY A 646 33.25 -3.80 -9.65
CA GLY A 646 33.87 -3.32 -10.89
C GLY A 646 32.88 -2.65 -11.85
N ILE A 647 31.60 -2.60 -11.47
CA ILE A 647 30.54 -1.87 -12.14
C ILE A 647 30.11 -0.71 -11.22
N ASP A 648 29.76 -1.01 -9.98
CA ASP A 648 29.31 -0.02 -9.00
C ASP A 648 30.45 0.68 -8.27
N ARG A 649 30.12 1.86 -7.76
CA ARG A 649 31.05 2.74 -7.09
C ARG A 649 30.45 3.33 -5.82
N VAL A 650 31.30 3.49 -4.81
CA VAL A 650 30.98 4.25 -3.61
C VAL A 650 31.72 5.57 -3.63
N ASP A 651 30.98 6.67 -3.60
CA ASP A 651 31.53 8.00 -3.40
C ASP A 651 31.80 8.26 -1.93
N VAL A 652 33.09 8.21 -1.59
CA VAL A 652 33.65 8.53 -0.27
C VAL A 652 34.40 9.86 -0.32
N SER A 653 34.07 10.76 -1.25
CA SER A 653 34.69 12.08 -1.33
C SER A 653 34.35 12.97 -0.12
N GLY A 654 33.25 12.69 0.58
CA GLY A 654 32.94 13.26 1.90
C GLY A 654 33.87 12.77 3.02
N PHE A 655 34.59 11.68 2.81
CA PHE A 655 35.48 11.05 3.79
C PHE A 655 36.89 11.65 3.69
N GLY A 656 37.67 11.53 4.77
CA GLY A 656 39.01 12.12 4.87
C GLY A 656 40.10 11.44 4.04
N PHE A 657 39.73 10.58 3.08
CA PHE A 657 40.67 9.75 2.31
C PHE A 657 41.39 10.53 1.21
N MET A 658 42.69 10.26 1.05
CA MET A 658 43.52 10.97 0.08
C MET A 658 43.43 10.41 -1.35
N SER A 659 42.88 9.20 -1.52
CA SER A 659 42.65 8.54 -2.82
C SER A 659 41.77 7.30 -2.65
N ALA A 660 41.22 6.78 -3.75
CA ALA A 660 40.48 5.52 -3.75
C ALA A 660 41.28 4.32 -3.19
N ALA A 661 42.60 4.29 -3.41
CA ALA A 661 43.48 3.26 -2.82
C ALA A 661 43.67 3.41 -1.31
N ASP A 662 43.57 4.64 -0.79
CA ASP A 662 43.60 4.94 0.64
C ASP A 662 42.30 4.47 1.29
N ALA A 663 41.15 4.81 0.70
CA ALA A 663 39.84 4.32 1.14
C ALA A 663 39.78 2.78 1.18
N TYR A 664 40.18 2.10 0.10
CA TYR A 664 40.23 0.64 0.06
C TYR A 664 41.13 0.03 1.15
N SER A 665 42.23 0.69 1.52
CA SER A 665 43.14 0.18 2.56
C SER A 665 42.54 0.18 3.98
N HIS A 666 41.41 0.85 4.18
CA HIS A 666 40.67 0.91 5.44
C HIS A 666 39.49 -0.08 5.49
N VAL A 667 39.23 -0.82 4.41
CA VAL A 667 38.17 -1.83 4.38
C VAL A 667 38.62 -3.07 5.16
N VAL A 668 37.78 -3.55 6.08
CA VAL A 668 38.03 -4.74 6.90
C VAL A 668 36.78 -5.62 6.99
N ASP A 669 36.96 -6.94 7.11
CA ASP A 669 35.83 -7.85 7.33
C ASP A 669 35.38 -7.81 8.80
N ASN A 670 34.08 -7.70 9.03
CA ASN A 670 33.47 -7.75 10.36
C ASN A 670 33.35 -9.22 10.87
N ALA A 671 32.74 -9.40 12.04
CA ALA A 671 32.59 -10.73 12.65
C ALA A 671 31.72 -11.69 11.83
N ASP A 672 30.83 -11.14 11.02
CA ASP A 672 29.85 -11.86 10.19
C ASP A 672 30.38 -12.12 8.76
N GLY A 673 31.61 -11.67 8.46
CA GLY A 673 32.26 -11.87 7.17
C GLY A 673 31.82 -10.87 6.10
N HIS A 674 31.34 -9.69 6.49
CA HIS A 674 31.02 -8.59 5.58
C HIS A 674 32.13 -7.54 5.59
N ALA A 675 32.50 -7.06 4.41
CA ALA A 675 33.42 -5.95 4.25
C ALA A 675 32.80 -4.68 4.81
N THR A 676 33.60 -3.95 5.58
CA THR A 676 33.18 -2.71 6.24
C THR A 676 34.21 -1.62 6.03
N LEU A 677 33.75 -0.40 5.79
CA LEU A 677 34.57 0.80 5.74
C LEU A 677 34.08 1.78 6.81
N THR A 678 34.93 2.09 7.78
CA THR A 678 34.60 3.05 8.85
C THR A 678 35.53 4.24 8.82
N ASP A 679 34.99 5.46 8.78
CA ASP A 679 35.73 6.71 9.00
C ASP A 679 34.83 7.70 9.74
N GLN A 680 35.43 8.49 10.64
CA GLN A 680 34.75 9.61 11.32
C GLN A 680 33.39 9.27 11.97
N GLY A 681 33.20 8.02 12.39
CA GLY A 681 31.96 7.55 13.02
C GLY A 681 30.98 6.91 12.04
N THR A 682 31.14 7.14 10.73
CA THR A 682 30.30 6.55 9.70
C THR A 682 30.84 5.18 9.31
N THR A 683 30.00 4.15 9.32
CA THR A 683 30.33 2.78 8.90
C THR A 683 29.49 2.40 7.68
N ILE A 684 30.15 1.98 6.61
CA ILE A 684 29.51 1.40 5.42
C ILE A 684 29.70 -0.11 5.50
N ILE A 685 28.60 -0.86 5.45
CA ILE A 685 28.59 -2.32 5.43
C ILE A 685 28.24 -2.79 4.02
N PHE A 686 29.16 -3.52 3.38
CA PHE A 686 28.95 -4.16 2.08
C PHE A 686 28.39 -5.58 2.32
N TYR A 687 27.07 -5.69 2.42
CA TYR A 687 26.44 -6.92 2.88
C TYR A 687 26.72 -8.08 1.93
N GLY A 688 27.36 -9.13 2.47
CA GLY A 688 27.67 -10.35 1.73
C GLY A 688 28.83 -10.28 0.73
N LEU A 689 29.64 -9.23 0.81
CA LEU A 689 30.96 -9.12 0.16
C LEU A 689 32.07 -9.24 1.21
N GLU A 690 33.19 -9.85 0.87
CA GLU A 690 34.42 -9.83 1.68
C GLU A 690 35.41 -8.78 1.13
N THR A 691 36.39 -8.37 1.93
CA THR A 691 37.46 -7.43 1.53
C THR A 691 38.18 -7.84 0.25
N LEU A 692 38.27 -9.15 -0.02
CA LEU A 692 38.91 -9.72 -1.20
C LEU A 692 38.09 -9.50 -2.48
N ASP A 693 36.78 -9.30 -2.36
CA ASP A 693 35.89 -9.06 -3.48
C ASP A 693 36.00 -7.60 -3.97
N LEU A 694 36.45 -6.68 -3.12
CA LEU A 694 36.56 -5.26 -3.44
C LEU A 694 37.95 -4.85 -3.96
N SER A 695 38.01 -3.69 -4.62
CA SER A 695 39.24 -3.07 -5.11
C SER A 695 39.19 -1.55 -5.00
N ALA A 696 40.32 -0.88 -5.22
CA ALA A 696 40.36 0.58 -5.27
C ALA A 696 39.46 1.18 -6.37
N ASP A 697 39.14 0.44 -7.44
CA ASP A 697 38.29 0.95 -8.54
C ASP A 697 36.81 1.09 -8.11
N ASN A 698 36.44 0.51 -6.96
CA ASN A 698 35.10 0.61 -6.38
C ASN A 698 34.88 1.92 -5.60
N PHE A 699 35.89 2.76 -5.42
CA PHE A 699 35.78 3.98 -4.62
C PHE A 699 36.02 5.22 -5.48
N LEU A 700 35.17 6.24 -5.30
CA LEU A 700 35.37 7.59 -5.78
C LEU A 700 35.83 8.46 -4.61
N THR A 701 36.86 9.26 -4.83
CA THR A 701 37.35 10.26 -3.88
C THR A 701 37.40 11.62 -4.55
N LEU A 702 37.49 12.69 -3.76
CA LEU A 702 37.88 14.01 -4.23
C LEU A 702 39.33 13.91 -4.75
N ASP A 703 39.50 13.64 -6.05
CA ASP A 703 40.82 13.66 -6.70
C ASP A 703 41.49 15.02 -6.44
N ILE A 704 42.59 15.03 -5.67
CA ILE A 704 43.44 16.22 -5.45
C ILE A 704 44.49 16.34 -6.56
#